data_AF-A0AA88XWN9-F1
#
_entry.id   AF-A0AA88XWN9-F1
#
_cell.length_a   1.000
_cell.length_b   1.000
_cell.length_c   1.000
_cell.angle_alpha   90.00
_cell.angle_beta   90.00
_cell.angle_gamma   90.00
#
_symmetry.space_group_name_H-M   'P 1'
#
loop_
_entity.id
_entity.type
_entity.pdbx_description
1 polymer ?
#
loop_
_entity_poly.entity_id
_entity_poly.type
_entity_poly.pdbx_seq_one_letter_code
_entity_poly.pdbx_strand_id
1 'polypeptide(L)'
;MDDCTLEKLVVKPGKLSPNFQKNETEYSITVASNVEKLSVDPLTSDSGASYCLRFEGGGGGKEVPLIEGAVVDVRIEVSAEDGTIKNYYIHAKRLSAKDATLSDLQLTGGKLVPSFSPDVMYYSCLLPCNVANVTLKPVAPDPKNVVTVCGEKPWTPTLLNVGETNIPVEVTSADGSNKQVYSIDVMRKQVPRYVKIVDASLAQKYECPYSLSPIYRPITIRGSDPKHTYSAPNLEEKTRTNKVDPLSGMPFGKDWKIIDYELDKQVASTVAKIPLTNGGFSSEGKIGALAADIAKCNISPTAADVKDKFKDTQAPINHTVQVRKWEKNLHKIFDETDVTKLRGAGAEFVEKYFDSLPKPGQSRQWTEGESPLDHLENASFFYATAIKLKPKDAYLHMRLGQVLEERYYAEDLFGLKKEEEAEALPSFNIQAKESSKDEECAAICKLRGVDAATAPIALQLKAIDEEYHALVDSGQGGKADHVQGLYVWKSKQASQEGLAAQKAQDEESPLGQAYLKYMDALSLDEAKAIYNFHVGRLLVIQGNFDDAVKRLEVTLNWNPSHQLTRFYLGLALALQKNGPGTRAKETIGYLVEAMETLLTENTKASMTATDPREIESELHSERLLRSTNVHLLRGIVQLGCLLQRNSDVKDCMSPQDVFHSSALLAAQILPYVARGDGYKQLEWVLLESHAHLLEILTAVKDNPNTSLIDQRCQRLSALIINSTLPMNEALLSLQERTCQKLVNIQPCNSHSLYLLGLAQFAKYENCPPGDKAKKIMEDTLASFHACIDMEGKPAGGDPPQKLTEQQWWQDKVKAEEEAKKAEEAKKAPPAAKPGAGGAAKPGAGKAAPARGGAAARGAPAARGRGAPAAPARGGASVRGGPATRGGPAAKAPAGKTAPPAAGKAPAGKTSSHTCEATPPKTSDKATSEPAKEPPKEEPKQEAAKPAPTGPINRKTHPPRLGLARAYRAEGNMEDAKKYYNEVMVMAPEVHDACIELAEMLAQSDPKGAVDIYCKFPISDPPTFDDGYILGEIVRLMMKAESYDDTRLAKNMILYGKVYGLAVLEKYVKILEAKFKNKLLQEVYAGVNGKSVDDPDMQAFFKFKCWL
;
A
#
# COMPACT_ATOMS: atom_id res chain seq x y z
N MET A 1 54.06 -51.80 -37.75
CA MET A 1 53.90 -51.76 -36.29
C MET A 1 52.40 -51.76 -36.01
N ASP A 2 51.98 -51.61 -34.76
CA ASP A 2 50.58 -51.66 -34.30
C ASP A 2 50.01 -50.28 -33.90
N ASP A 3 50.79 -49.18 -33.94
CA ASP A 3 50.31 -47.85 -33.54
C ASP A 3 49.39 -47.19 -34.58
N CYS A 4 48.12 -47.61 -34.54
CA CYS A 4 47.01 -47.09 -35.33
C CYS A 4 46.43 -45.74 -34.81
N THR A 5 47.23 -44.89 -34.17
CA THR A 5 46.74 -43.61 -33.61
C THR A 5 47.16 -42.39 -34.43
N LEU A 6 46.54 -41.24 -34.14
CA LEU A 6 46.95 -39.94 -34.70
C LEU A 6 48.00 -39.26 -33.81
N GLU A 7 49.05 -38.70 -34.41
CA GLU A 7 49.94 -37.72 -33.77
C GLU A 7 49.25 -36.35 -33.65
N LYS A 8 48.44 -36.01 -34.64
CA LYS A 8 47.83 -34.69 -34.79
C LYS A 8 46.55 -34.76 -35.62
N LEU A 9 45.54 -34.00 -35.21
CA LEU A 9 44.32 -33.76 -35.97
C LEU A 9 44.08 -32.25 -36.05
N VAL A 10 44.11 -31.69 -37.26
CA VAL A 10 43.78 -30.29 -37.50
C VAL A 10 42.53 -30.21 -38.38
N VAL A 11 41.63 -29.29 -38.02
CA VAL A 11 40.37 -29.06 -38.73
C VAL A 11 40.22 -27.56 -38.99
N LYS A 12 39.74 -27.19 -40.19
CA LYS A 12 39.54 -25.79 -40.60
C LYS A 12 38.29 -25.63 -41.47
N PRO A 13 37.50 -24.55 -41.32
CA PRO A 13 37.55 -23.56 -40.23
C PRO A 13 36.98 -24.12 -38.92
N GLY A 14 37.06 -23.33 -37.85
CA GLY A 14 36.57 -23.72 -36.51
C GLY A 14 37.65 -24.36 -35.62
N LYS A 15 37.21 -25.01 -34.54
CA LYS A 15 38.07 -25.64 -33.53
C LYS A 15 37.37 -26.87 -32.95
N LEU A 16 38.11 -27.95 -32.72
CA LEU A 16 37.62 -29.14 -32.02
C LEU A 16 37.36 -28.86 -30.54
N SER A 17 36.29 -29.49 -30.03
CA SER A 17 35.98 -29.61 -28.60
C SER A 17 35.72 -31.09 -28.25
N PRO A 18 36.52 -31.73 -27.38
CA PRO A 18 37.74 -31.22 -26.73
C PRO A 18 38.88 -30.88 -27.72
N ASN A 19 39.97 -30.26 -27.22
CA ASN A 19 41.18 -30.11 -28.03
C ASN A 19 41.75 -31.51 -28.34
N PHE A 20 42.30 -31.73 -29.52
CA PHE A 20 42.84 -33.05 -29.91
C PHE A 20 43.85 -33.61 -28.89
N GLN A 21 43.66 -34.87 -28.51
CA GLN A 21 44.55 -35.69 -27.67
C GLN A 21 44.61 -37.12 -28.24
N LYS A 22 45.81 -37.71 -28.30
CA LYS A 22 46.09 -39.04 -28.89
C LYS A 22 45.11 -40.16 -28.46
N ASN A 23 44.58 -40.08 -27.24
CA ASN A 23 43.72 -41.08 -26.62
C ASN A 23 42.21 -40.80 -26.73
N GLU A 24 41.79 -39.56 -26.97
CA GLU A 24 40.37 -39.22 -27.15
C GLU A 24 39.91 -39.61 -28.57
N THR A 25 38.71 -40.17 -28.71
CA THR A 25 38.20 -40.69 -29.99
C THR A 25 36.94 -39.97 -30.49
N GLU A 26 36.40 -39.01 -29.74
CA GLU A 26 35.20 -38.27 -30.10
C GLU A 26 35.45 -36.76 -29.95
N TYR A 27 35.07 -36.00 -30.98
CA TYR A 27 35.17 -34.55 -31.00
C TYR A 27 33.91 -33.92 -31.60
N SER A 28 33.63 -32.69 -31.18
CA SER A 28 32.57 -31.85 -31.74
C SER A 28 33.16 -30.59 -32.38
N ILE A 29 32.49 -30.07 -33.41
CA ILE A 29 32.82 -28.78 -34.02
C ILE A 29 31.56 -28.13 -34.60
N THR A 30 31.37 -26.85 -34.30
CA THR A 30 30.29 -26.03 -34.88
C THR A 30 30.88 -24.95 -35.76
N VAL A 31 30.32 -24.74 -36.95
CA VAL A 31 30.77 -23.74 -37.93
C VAL A 31 29.63 -22.87 -38.45
N ALA A 32 29.97 -21.64 -38.84
CA ALA A 32 29.04 -20.65 -39.40
C ALA A 32 28.31 -21.16 -40.66
N SER A 33 27.12 -20.63 -40.91
CA SER A 33 26.23 -21.00 -42.02
C SER A 33 26.87 -20.93 -43.40
N ASN A 34 27.83 -20.02 -43.60
CA ASN A 34 28.57 -19.87 -44.86
C ASN A 34 29.73 -20.87 -45.04
N VAL A 35 29.93 -21.82 -44.12
CA VAL A 35 30.97 -22.86 -44.21
C VAL A 35 30.37 -24.10 -44.86
N GLU A 36 30.42 -24.15 -46.18
CA GLU A 36 29.91 -25.29 -46.98
C GLU A 36 30.76 -26.55 -46.87
N LYS A 37 32.03 -26.42 -46.45
CA LYS A 37 32.99 -27.52 -46.36
C LYS A 37 33.90 -27.39 -45.14
N LEU A 38 34.32 -28.54 -44.63
CA LEU A 38 35.28 -28.68 -43.54
C LEU A 38 36.55 -29.38 -44.07
N SER A 39 37.71 -28.76 -43.90
CA SER A 39 38.99 -29.39 -44.18
C SER A 39 39.47 -30.17 -42.96
N VAL A 40 39.71 -31.47 -43.12
CA VAL A 40 40.17 -32.39 -42.06
C VAL A 40 41.54 -32.93 -42.45
N ASP A 41 42.55 -32.62 -41.64
CA ASP A 41 43.97 -32.86 -41.93
C ASP A 41 44.63 -33.64 -40.77
N PRO A 42 44.44 -34.98 -40.75
CA PRO A 42 45.05 -35.86 -39.75
C PRO A 42 46.48 -36.29 -40.13
N LEU A 43 47.26 -36.63 -39.12
CA LEU A 43 48.60 -37.19 -39.22
C LEU A 43 48.71 -38.38 -38.27
N THR A 44 49.15 -39.54 -38.77
CA THR A 44 49.36 -40.78 -38.01
C THR A 44 50.61 -40.69 -37.13
N SER A 45 50.63 -41.43 -36.01
CA SER A 45 51.82 -41.55 -35.15
C SER A 45 52.90 -42.45 -35.75
N ASP A 46 52.53 -43.41 -36.59
CA ASP A 46 53.44 -44.23 -37.39
C ASP A 46 53.41 -43.77 -38.86
N SER A 47 54.60 -43.68 -39.46
CA SER A 47 54.80 -43.45 -40.90
C SER A 47 54.36 -44.62 -41.79
N GLY A 48 54.26 -45.84 -41.25
CA GLY A 48 53.70 -47.02 -41.93
C GLY A 48 52.17 -47.11 -41.83
N ALA A 49 51.54 -46.38 -40.90
CA ALA A 49 50.09 -46.36 -40.76
C ALA A 49 49.42 -45.46 -41.80
N SER A 50 48.18 -45.80 -42.15
CA SER A 50 47.35 -45.10 -43.12
C SER A 50 46.02 -44.66 -42.49
N TYR A 51 45.30 -43.72 -43.12
CA TYR A 51 43.99 -43.30 -42.66
C TYR A 51 42.98 -43.16 -43.81
N CYS A 52 41.71 -43.38 -43.50
CA CYS A 52 40.58 -43.16 -44.40
C CYS A 52 39.53 -42.26 -43.73
N LEU A 53 39.05 -41.24 -44.44
CA LEU A 53 37.93 -40.39 -44.01
C LEU A 53 36.63 -40.92 -44.60
N ARG A 54 35.65 -41.23 -43.75
CA ARG A 54 34.31 -41.73 -44.11
C ARG A 54 33.23 -40.80 -43.54
N PHE A 55 32.30 -40.36 -44.37
CA PHE A 55 31.15 -39.53 -44.00
C PHE A 55 29.98 -39.78 -44.98
N GLU A 56 28.79 -39.28 -44.68
CA GLU A 56 27.66 -39.42 -45.60
C GLU A 56 27.88 -38.59 -46.89
N GLY A 57 27.74 -39.25 -48.04
CA GLY A 57 27.98 -38.65 -49.36
C GLY A 57 29.36 -38.91 -49.98
N GLY A 58 30.33 -39.47 -49.25
CA GLY A 58 31.62 -39.87 -49.84
C GLY A 58 32.71 -40.24 -48.84
N GLY A 59 33.87 -40.69 -49.35
CA GLY A 59 35.03 -40.99 -48.53
C GLY A 59 36.35 -40.93 -49.31
N GLY A 60 37.43 -40.57 -48.62
CA GLY A 60 38.79 -40.48 -49.19
C GLY A 60 39.32 -39.08 -49.52
N GLY A 61 38.50 -38.03 -49.44
CA GLY A 61 38.94 -36.63 -49.60
C GLY A 61 39.21 -35.92 -48.27
N LYS A 62 40.14 -34.94 -48.26
CA LYS A 62 40.40 -34.06 -47.09
C LYS A 62 39.34 -32.97 -46.88
N GLU A 63 38.37 -32.83 -47.79
CA GLU A 63 37.24 -31.91 -47.66
C GLU A 63 35.95 -32.71 -47.41
N VAL A 64 35.25 -32.36 -46.33
CA VAL A 64 33.93 -32.88 -45.98
C VAL A 64 32.87 -31.83 -46.32
N PRO A 65 31.87 -32.10 -47.17
CA PRO A 65 30.76 -31.18 -47.39
C PRO A 65 29.83 -31.15 -46.17
N LEU A 66 29.33 -29.98 -45.80
CA LEU A 66 28.45 -29.81 -44.63
C LEU A 66 27.03 -29.38 -45.04
N ILE A 67 26.05 -30.17 -44.62
CA ILE A 67 24.62 -29.90 -44.83
C ILE A 67 24.17 -28.79 -43.87
N GLU A 68 23.44 -27.80 -44.38
CA GLU A 68 22.96 -26.66 -43.59
C GLU A 68 22.00 -27.09 -42.47
N GLY A 69 22.23 -26.60 -41.25
CA GLY A 69 21.41 -26.90 -40.06
C GLY A 69 21.62 -28.28 -39.44
N ALA A 70 22.30 -29.19 -40.13
CA ALA A 70 22.52 -30.57 -39.70
C ALA A 70 23.87 -30.78 -39.01
N VAL A 71 24.02 -31.95 -38.38
CA VAL A 71 25.31 -32.51 -37.95
C VAL A 71 25.74 -33.54 -39.01
N VAL A 72 26.99 -33.47 -39.45
CA VAL A 72 27.62 -34.46 -40.34
C VAL A 72 28.71 -35.18 -39.54
N ASP A 73 28.57 -36.50 -39.42
CA ASP A 73 29.51 -37.33 -38.67
C ASP A 73 30.66 -37.80 -39.58
N VAL A 74 31.89 -37.49 -39.17
CA VAL A 74 33.12 -37.85 -39.90
C VAL A 74 33.90 -38.88 -39.09
N ARG A 75 33.97 -40.10 -39.60
CA ARG A 75 34.80 -41.18 -39.05
C ARG A 75 36.17 -41.18 -39.74
N ILE A 76 37.22 -41.00 -38.95
CA ILE A 76 38.61 -41.19 -39.35
C ILE A 76 39.02 -42.60 -38.92
N GLU A 77 39.21 -43.48 -39.89
CA GLU A 77 39.60 -44.87 -39.70
C GLU A 77 41.11 -44.99 -39.96
N VAL A 78 41.90 -45.17 -38.90
CA VAL A 78 43.36 -45.28 -38.96
C VAL A 78 43.74 -46.75 -38.88
N SER A 79 44.55 -47.22 -39.83
CA SER A 79 44.98 -48.63 -39.95
C SER A 79 46.51 -48.73 -39.89
N ALA A 80 47.04 -49.52 -38.96
CA ALA A 80 48.47 -49.81 -38.85
C ALA A 80 48.90 -50.96 -39.79
N GLU A 81 50.21 -51.18 -39.93
CA GLU A 81 50.79 -52.15 -40.89
C GLU A 81 50.35 -53.61 -40.64
N ASP A 82 50.00 -53.93 -39.40
CA ASP A 82 49.53 -55.26 -38.95
C ASP A 82 48.03 -55.50 -39.22
N GLY A 83 47.30 -54.47 -39.64
CA GLY A 83 45.84 -54.49 -39.79
C GLY A 83 45.06 -54.08 -38.54
N THR A 84 45.71 -53.60 -37.47
CA THR A 84 45.03 -53.03 -36.30
C THR A 84 44.41 -51.67 -36.66
N ILE A 85 43.14 -51.48 -36.28
CA ILE A 85 42.34 -50.30 -36.66
C ILE A 85 41.86 -49.53 -35.42
N LYS A 86 42.00 -48.20 -35.44
CA LYS A 86 41.36 -47.28 -34.48
C LYS A 86 40.50 -46.26 -35.23
N ASN A 87 39.38 -45.89 -34.61
CA ASN A 87 38.47 -44.87 -35.14
C ASN A 87 38.48 -43.62 -34.27
N TYR A 88 38.45 -42.47 -34.94
CA TYR A 88 38.20 -41.16 -34.34
C TYR A 88 36.95 -40.55 -35.03
N TYR A 89 36.11 -39.85 -34.28
CA TYR A 89 34.85 -39.28 -34.75
C TYR A 89 34.85 -37.76 -34.59
N ILE A 90 34.34 -37.05 -35.60
CA ILE A 90 34.08 -35.61 -35.54
C ILE A 90 32.61 -35.36 -35.88
N HIS A 91 31.85 -34.88 -34.91
CA HIS A 91 30.46 -34.43 -35.08
C HIS A 91 30.47 -32.96 -35.55
N ALA A 92 30.31 -32.74 -36.85
CA ALA A 92 30.44 -31.42 -37.47
C ALA A 92 29.08 -30.77 -37.74
N LYS A 93 28.68 -29.79 -36.91
CA LYS A 93 27.45 -29.01 -37.09
C LYS A 93 27.69 -27.77 -37.94
N ARG A 94 26.96 -27.61 -39.05
CA ARG A 94 26.86 -26.34 -39.78
C ARG A 94 25.58 -25.61 -39.34
N LEU A 95 25.71 -24.36 -38.91
CA LEU A 95 24.56 -23.52 -38.55
C LEU A 95 23.67 -23.25 -39.78
N SER A 96 22.39 -22.96 -39.55
CA SER A 96 21.49 -22.50 -40.61
C SER A 96 21.63 -21.00 -40.83
N ALA A 97 21.59 -20.54 -42.08
CA ALA A 97 21.63 -19.11 -42.39
C ALA A 97 20.35 -18.39 -41.91
N LYS A 98 19.29 -19.16 -41.64
CA LYS A 98 17.98 -18.75 -41.10
C LYS A 98 17.90 -18.79 -39.57
N ASP A 99 18.95 -19.24 -38.90
CA ASP A 99 19.01 -19.30 -37.43
C ASP A 99 19.14 -17.87 -36.87
N ALA A 100 18.22 -17.49 -35.99
CA ALA A 100 18.18 -16.19 -35.32
C ALA A 100 18.37 -16.32 -33.80
N THR A 101 18.92 -17.44 -33.30
CA THR A 101 19.12 -17.65 -31.86
C THR A 101 20.34 -16.90 -31.30
N LEU A 102 20.36 -16.72 -29.97
CA LEU A 102 21.56 -16.41 -29.20
C LEU A 102 22.15 -17.69 -28.59
N SER A 103 23.47 -17.70 -28.41
CA SER A 103 24.23 -18.76 -27.73
C SER A 103 24.65 -18.41 -26.31
N ASP A 104 24.77 -17.11 -25.99
CA ASP A 104 24.93 -16.57 -24.63
C ASP A 104 24.30 -15.16 -24.56
N LEU A 105 23.90 -14.73 -23.37
CA LEU A 105 23.31 -13.43 -23.08
C LEU A 105 23.63 -13.02 -21.64
N GLN A 106 24.66 -12.19 -21.46
CA GLN A 106 25.06 -11.68 -20.13
C GLN A 106 24.67 -10.21 -19.93
N LEU A 107 24.31 -9.84 -18.70
CA LEU A 107 23.97 -8.48 -18.28
C LEU A 107 24.92 -8.03 -17.15
N THR A 108 25.45 -6.81 -17.22
CA THR A 108 26.33 -6.28 -16.17
C THR A 108 25.56 -5.84 -14.92
N GLY A 109 25.97 -6.32 -13.74
CA GLY A 109 25.45 -5.83 -12.44
C GLY A 109 24.25 -6.59 -11.87
N GLY A 110 23.76 -7.62 -12.56
CA GLY A 110 22.67 -8.48 -12.11
C GLY A 110 22.80 -9.90 -12.68
N LYS A 111 21.73 -10.70 -12.54
CA LYS A 111 21.60 -12.04 -13.14
C LYS A 111 20.23 -12.14 -13.80
N LEU A 112 20.16 -12.82 -14.93
CA LEU A 112 18.89 -13.15 -15.56
C LEU A 112 18.17 -14.24 -14.76
N VAL A 113 16.85 -14.09 -14.63
CA VAL A 113 15.93 -15.08 -14.08
C VAL A 113 14.83 -15.35 -15.12
N PRO A 114 14.71 -16.58 -15.66
CA PRO A 114 15.60 -17.73 -15.44
C PRO A 114 17.03 -17.49 -15.99
N SER A 115 17.96 -18.40 -15.70
CA SER A 115 19.27 -18.39 -16.37
C SER A 115 19.10 -18.58 -17.88
N PHE A 116 20.00 -18.00 -18.67
CA PHE A 116 19.84 -17.95 -20.13
C PHE A 116 19.74 -19.34 -20.77
N SER A 117 18.75 -19.49 -21.65
CA SER A 117 18.60 -20.60 -22.59
C SER A 117 18.13 -20.06 -23.95
N PRO A 118 18.65 -20.53 -25.10
CA PRO A 118 18.24 -20.06 -26.42
C PRO A 118 16.72 -20.13 -26.69
N ASP A 119 16.02 -21.07 -26.05
CA ASP A 119 14.58 -21.33 -26.20
C ASP A 119 13.70 -20.40 -25.35
N VAL A 120 14.27 -19.71 -24.35
CA VAL A 120 13.52 -18.83 -23.45
C VAL A 120 13.62 -17.38 -23.93
N MET A 121 12.45 -16.80 -24.25
CA MET A 121 12.36 -15.46 -24.86
C MET A 121 12.04 -14.32 -23.88
N TYR A 122 11.76 -14.65 -22.61
CA TYR A 122 11.41 -13.68 -21.57
C TYR A 122 12.28 -13.88 -20.33
N TYR A 123 12.94 -12.80 -19.91
CA TYR A 123 13.81 -12.75 -18.75
C TYR A 123 13.47 -11.57 -17.85
N SER A 124 13.71 -11.74 -16.56
CA SER A 124 13.69 -10.66 -15.58
C SER A 124 15.06 -10.47 -14.94
N CYS A 125 15.35 -9.26 -14.47
CA CYS A 125 16.55 -8.98 -13.68
C CYS A 125 16.25 -7.90 -12.62
N LEU A 126 16.43 -8.24 -11.34
CA LEU A 126 16.35 -7.27 -10.24
C LEU A 126 17.73 -6.61 -10.03
N LEU A 127 17.75 -5.29 -9.87
CA LEU A 127 18.96 -4.49 -9.66
C LEU A 127 18.84 -3.56 -8.44
N PRO A 128 19.96 -3.23 -7.79
CA PRO A 128 20.02 -2.17 -6.78
C PRO A 128 19.52 -0.81 -7.30
N CYS A 129 18.95 0.02 -6.43
CA CYS A 129 18.35 1.30 -6.82
C CYS A 129 19.36 2.24 -7.50
N ASN A 130 20.62 2.18 -7.10
CA ASN A 130 21.71 3.03 -7.58
C ASN A 130 22.28 2.66 -8.97
N VAL A 131 21.88 1.53 -9.55
CA VAL A 131 22.32 1.12 -10.91
C VAL A 131 21.50 1.85 -11.96
N ALA A 132 22.05 2.93 -12.54
CA ALA A 132 21.35 3.79 -13.50
C ALA A 132 21.45 3.32 -14.97
N ASN A 133 22.35 2.38 -15.29
CA ASN A 133 22.51 1.81 -16.63
C ASN A 133 23.05 0.38 -16.55
N VAL A 134 22.89 -0.38 -17.64
CA VAL A 134 23.46 -1.73 -17.81
C VAL A 134 24.04 -1.89 -19.21
N THR A 135 25.02 -2.78 -19.35
CA THR A 135 25.53 -3.22 -20.65
C THR A 135 25.14 -4.68 -20.87
N LEU A 136 24.57 -4.96 -22.04
CA LEU A 136 24.20 -6.30 -22.48
C LEU A 136 25.24 -6.86 -23.45
N LYS A 137 25.54 -8.16 -23.27
CA LYS A 137 26.56 -8.92 -23.98
C LYS A 137 25.92 -10.17 -24.62
N PRO A 138 25.07 -10.01 -25.65
CA PRO A 138 24.59 -11.13 -26.45
C PRO A 138 25.73 -11.70 -27.31
N VAL A 139 25.72 -13.02 -27.51
CA VAL A 139 26.64 -13.75 -28.40
C VAL A 139 25.81 -14.61 -29.35
N ALA A 140 25.78 -14.25 -30.64
CA ALA A 140 25.19 -15.10 -31.66
C ALA A 140 26.15 -16.24 -32.06
N PRO A 141 25.65 -17.44 -32.40
CA PRO A 141 26.49 -18.57 -32.79
C PRO A 141 27.11 -18.40 -34.19
N ASP A 142 26.47 -17.63 -35.08
CA ASP A 142 27.00 -17.23 -36.38
C ASP A 142 27.46 -15.75 -36.35
N PRO A 143 28.72 -15.42 -36.72
CA PRO A 143 29.22 -14.05 -36.74
C PRO A 143 28.57 -13.15 -37.81
N LYS A 144 27.73 -13.69 -38.71
CA LYS A 144 26.92 -12.90 -39.65
C LYS A 144 25.57 -12.45 -39.09
N ASN A 145 25.08 -13.05 -37.99
CA ASN A 145 23.81 -12.65 -37.39
C ASN A 145 23.92 -11.21 -36.87
N VAL A 146 22.92 -10.38 -37.21
CA VAL A 146 22.89 -8.97 -36.77
C VAL A 146 22.09 -8.88 -35.48
N VAL A 147 22.79 -8.66 -34.38
CA VAL A 147 22.18 -8.43 -33.06
C VAL A 147 22.11 -6.94 -32.75
N THR A 148 20.99 -6.49 -32.19
CA THR A 148 20.82 -5.12 -31.64
C THR A 148 20.19 -5.16 -30.25
N VAL A 149 20.42 -4.12 -29.45
CA VAL A 149 19.88 -3.96 -28.09
C VAL A 149 19.16 -2.61 -28.05
N CYS A 150 17.85 -2.60 -27.83
CA CYS A 150 17.01 -1.39 -28.00
C CYS A 150 17.17 -0.69 -29.37
N GLY A 151 17.59 -1.41 -30.41
CA GLY A 151 17.94 -0.85 -31.73
C GLY A 151 19.35 -0.24 -31.83
N GLU A 152 20.12 -0.18 -30.74
CA GLU A 152 21.54 0.17 -30.74
C GLU A 152 22.44 -1.06 -30.98
N LYS A 153 23.74 -0.81 -31.16
CA LYS A 153 24.74 -1.89 -31.20
C LYS A 153 24.85 -2.58 -29.83
N PRO A 154 25.08 -3.89 -29.78
CA PRO A 154 25.41 -4.58 -28.53
C PRO A 154 26.66 -3.98 -27.87
N TRP A 155 26.84 -4.22 -26.57
CA TRP A 155 27.90 -3.66 -25.73
C TRP A 155 27.83 -2.13 -25.49
N THR A 156 26.78 -1.40 -25.89
CA THR A 156 26.52 -0.04 -25.40
C THR A 156 25.88 -0.04 -24.00
N PRO A 157 26.06 1.02 -23.17
CA PRO A 157 25.34 1.16 -21.90
C PRO A 157 23.90 1.66 -22.12
N THR A 158 22.91 0.79 -21.89
CA THR A 158 21.49 1.13 -21.91
C THR A 158 21.10 1.85 -20.62
N LEU A 159 20.55 3.07 -20.73
CA LEU A 159 20.02 3.84 -19.60
C LEU A 159 18.73 3.20 -19.07
N LEU A 160 18.59 3.10 -17.74
CA LEU A 160 17.41 2.54 -17.09
C LEU A 160 16.43 3.61 -16.59
N ASN A 161 15.14 3.25 -16.60
CA ASN A 161 14.05 3.96 -15.96
C ASN A 161 14.18 3.94 -14.41
N VAL A 162 13.21 4.47 -13.66
CA VAL A 162 13.23 4.46 -12.19
C VAL A 162 12.68 3.16 -11.62
N GLY A 163 11.61 2.64 -12.21
CA GLY A 163 11.02 1.35 -11.86
C GLY A 163 11.47 0.22 -12.77
N GLU A 164 10.93 0.20 -13.99
CA GLU A 164 11.02 -0.95 -14.90
C GLU A 164 11.44 -0.52 -16.30
N THR A 165 12.36 -1.27 -16.90
CA THR A 165 12.86 -1.04 -18.26
C THR A 165 12.80 -2.34 -19.04
N ASN A 166 11.84 -2.44 -19.96
CA ASN A 166 11.85 -3.50 -20.97
C ASN A 166 13.00 -3.23 -21.96
N ILE A 167 13.89 -4.21 -22.11
CA ILE A 167 15.03 -4.16 -23.05
C ILE A 167 14.87 -5.30 -24.07
N PRO A 168 14.41 -5.02 -25.29
CA PRO A 168 14.41 -5.98 -26.37
C PRO A 168 15.81 -6.14 -26.98
N VAL A 169 16.27 -7.38 -27.07
CA VAL A 169 17.45 -7.79 -27.84
C VAL A 169 16.96 -8.49 -29.11
N GLU A 170 17.05 -7.81 -30.25
CA GLU A 170 16.65 -8.35 -31.54
C GLU A 170 17.85 -9.02 -32.22
N VAL A 171 17.69 -10.27 -32.66
CA VAL A 171 18.61 -10.99 -33.52
C VAL A 171 17.98 -11.15 -34.90
N THR A 172 18.68 -10.74 -35.94
CA THR A 172 18.34 -11.04 -37.34
C THR A 172 19.28 -12.14 -37.85
N SER A 173 18.73 -13.13 -38.57
CA SER A 173 19.48 -14.25 -39.14
C SER A 173 20.53 -13.82 -40.17
N ALA A 174 21.54 -14.67 -40.43
CA ALA A 174 22.63 -14.40 -41.36
C ALA A 174 22.18 -14.15 -42.82
N ASP A 175 21.02 -14.66 -43.21
CA ASP A 175 20.36 -14.39 -44.50
C ASP A 175 19.34 -13.25 -44.47
N GLY A 176 19.01 -12.72 -43.29
CA GLY A 176 18.00 -11.68 -43.09
C GLY A 176 16.54 -12.14 -43.19
N SER A 177 16.25 -13.44 -43.36
CA SER A 177 14.87 -13.92 -43.52
C SER A 177 14.09 -13.96 -42.21
N ASN A 178 14.78 -14.18 -41.08
CA ASN A 178 14.19 -14.43 -39.78
C ASN A 178 14.65 -13.42 -38.74
N LYS A 179 13.79 -13.17 -37.75
CA LYS A 179 14.11 -12.39 -36.56
C LYS A 179 13.60 -13.07 -35.30
N GLN A 180 14.41 -13.03 -34.25
CA GLN A 180 14.04 -13.43 -32.90
C GLN A 180 14.22 -12.24 -31.95
N VAL A 181 13.35 -12.10 -30.96
CA VAL A 181 13.48 -11.07 -29.92
C VAL A 181 13.51 -11.74 -28.55
N TYR A 182 14.55 -11.43 -27.78
CA TYR A 182 14.67 -11.77 -26.37
C TYR A 182 14.29 -10.53 -25.54
N SER A 183 13.22 -10.63 -24.76
CA SER A 183 12.69 -9.56 -23.91
C SER A 183 13.27 -9.65 -22.50
N ILE A 184 13.90 -8.58 -22.03
CA ILE A 184 14.53 -8.53 -20.70
C ILE A 184 13.89 -7.39 -19.89
N ASP A 185 13.10 -7.75 -18.88
CA ASP A 185 12.46 -6.80 -17.98
C ASP A 185 13.40 -6.50 -16.79
N VAL A 186 14.11 -5.38 -16.89
CA VAL A 186 15.07 -4.93 -15.90
C VAL A 186 14.38 -4.03 -14.88
N MET A 187 14.27 -4.51 -13.65
CA MET A 187 13.62 -3.83 -12.53
C MET A 187 14.67 -3.29 -11.55
N ARG A 188 14.62 -2.00 -11.24
CA ARG A 188 15.42 -1.40 -10.17
C ARG A 188 14.62 -1.38 -8.87
N LYS A 189 15.26 -1.66 -7.73
CA LYS A 189 14.67 -1.40 -6.41
C LYS A 189 14.25 0.07 -6.30
N GLN A 190 13.09 0.32 -5.68
CA GLN A 190 12.63 1.69 -5.41
C GLN A 190 13.61 2.42 -4.48
N VAL A 191 13.71 3.74 -4.67
CA VAL A 191 14.42 4.63 -3.74
C VAL A 191 13.70 4.63 -2.38
N PRO A 192 14.38 4.32 -1.26
CA PRO A 192 13.78 4.19 0.08
C PRO A 192 13.73 5.51 0.86
N ARG A 193 13.74 6.65 0.17
CA ARG A 193 13.63 8.00 0.72
C ARG A 193 12.62 8.79 -0.13
N TYR A 194 11.92 9.76 0.44
CA TYR A 194 11.04 10.60 -0.36
C TYR A 194 11.84 11.42 -1.39
N VAL A 195 11.32 11.53 -2.61
CA VAL A 195 11.94 12.26 -3.72
C VAL A 195 11.01 13.40 -4.13
N LYS A 196 11.43 14.63 -3.84
CA LYS A 196 10.65 15.86 -4.07
C LYS A 196 10.96 16.41 -5.47
N ILE A 197 9.99 16.31 -6.37
CA ILE A 197 10.08 16.94 -7.70
C ILE A 197 10.14 18.47 -7.52
N VAL A 198 11.00 19.14 -8.31
CA VAL A 198 11.24 20.59 -8.17
C VAL A 198 10.10 21.42 -8.80
N ASP A 199 9.56 20.97 -9.94
CA ASP A 199 8.42 21.62 -10.60
C ASP A 199 7.08 21.17 -9.98
N ALA A 200 6.26 22.12 -9.54
CA ALA A 200 5.01 21.82 -8.83
C ALA A 200 3.92 21.17 -9.72
N SER A 201 3.93 21.44 -11.03
CA SER A 201 2.97 20.85 -11.98
C SER A 201 3.35 19.39 -12.29
N LEU A 202 4.64 19.13 -12.53
CA LEU A 202 5.16 17.76 -12.68
C LEU A 202 5.04 16.96 -11.38
N ALA A 203 5.19 17.60 -10.20
CA ALA A 203 4.91 16.96 -8.93
C ALA A 203 3.44 16.50 -8.85
N GLN A 204 2.47 17.37 -9.11
CA GLN A 204 1.05 17.02 -9.10
C GLN A 204 0.67 15.96 -10.17
N LYS A 205 1.35 15.98 -11.33
CA LYS A 205 1.15 15.02 -12.44
C LYS A 205 1.73 13.63 -12.17
N TYR A 206 2.92 13.55 -11.56
CA TYR A 206 3.68 12.30 -11.41
C TYR A 206 3.64 11.71 -9.99
N GLU A 207 2.89 12.29 -9.06
CA GLU A 207 2.71 11.74 -7.72
C GLU A 207 1.71 10.56 -7.72
N CYS A 208 2.09 9.47 -7.07
CA CYS A 208 1.26 8.29 -6.89
C CYS A 208 0.09 8.57 -5.93
N PRO A 209 -1.15 8.19 -6.28
CA PRO A 209 -2.31 8.33 -5.40
C PRO A 209 -2.19 7.72 -3.99
N TYR A 210 -1.35 6.69 -3.83
CA TYR A 210 -1.14 5.98 -2.57
C TYR A 210 0.04 6.55 -1.79
N SER A 211 1.28 6.32 -2.26
CA SER A 211 2.51 6.63 -1.52
C SER A 211 2.85 8.13 -1.39
N LEU A 212 2.14 9.01 -2.11
CA LEU A 212 2.46 10.44 -2.22
C LEU A 212 3.92 10.72 -2.59
N SER A 213 4.50 9.83 -3.40
CA SER A 213 5.83 9.93 -3.98
C SER A 213 5.73 9.96 -5.51
N PRO A 214 6.80 10.29 -6.25
CA PRO A 214 6.86 9.99 -7.68
C PRO A 214 6.48 8.53 -7.96
N ILE A 215 5.68 8.30 -9.00
CA ILE A 215 5.19 6.97 -9.38
C ILE A 215 6.37 6.06 -9.74
N TYR A 216 6.35 4.85 -9.19
CA TYR A 216 7.37 3.82 -9.37
C TYR A 216 6.75 2.58 -10.02
N ARG A 217 7.30 2.14 -11.17
CA ARG A 217 6.68 1.10 -12.03
C ARG A 217 5.23 1.49 -12.37
N PRO A 218 4.98 2.54 -13.18
CA PRO A 218 3.64 3.05 -13.43
C PRO A 218 2.72 2.02 -14.09
N ILE A 219 1.63 1.67 -13.40
CA ILE A 219 0.47 1.02 -14.01
C ILE A 219 -0.60 2.08 -14.29
N THR A 220 -0.94 2.26 -15.55
CA THR A 220 -2.12 3.01 -16.01
C THR A 220 -3.33 2.08 -16.09
N ILE A 221 -4.51 2.59 -15.73
CA ILE A 221 -5.79 1.92 -15.98
C ILE A 221 -6.27 2.23 -17.41
N ARG A 222 -6.57 1.20 -18.20
CA ARG A 222 -7.19 1.38 -19.52
C ARG A 222 -8.60 1.95 -19.38
N GLY A 223 -8.86 3.08 -20.03
CA GLY A 223 -10.20 3.67 -20.14
C GLY A 223 -10.65 4.57 -18.98
N SER A 224 -9.83 4.78 -17.95
CA SER A 224 -10.11 5.76 -16.89
C SER A 224 -10.10 7.20 -17.44
N ASP A 225 -11.13 7.98 -17.12
CA ASP A 225 -11.28 9.41 -17.42
C ASP A 225 -11.55 10.17 -16.10
N PRO A 226 -10.58 10.92 -15.54
CA PRO A 226 -9.23 11.18 -16.06
C PRO A 226 -8.30 9.95 -15.98
N LYS A 227 -7.12 10.03 -16.63
CA LYS A 227 -6.14 8.94 -16.67
C LYS A 227 -5.62 8.59 -15.27
N HIS A 228 -6.11 7.50 -14.67
CA HIS A 228 -5.62 6.98 -13.40
C HIS A 228 -4.34 6.18 -13.59
N THR A 229 -3.34 6.45 -12.75
CA THR A 229 -2.04 5.77 -12.77
C THR A 229 -1.51 5.63 -11.36
N TYR A 230 -0.94 4.47 -11.06
CA TYR A 230 -0.48 4.07 -9.73
C TYR A 230 0.93 3.49 -9.79
N SER A 231 1.65 3.46 -8.67
CA SER A 231 2.87 2.66 -8.53
C SER A 231 2.48 1.19 -8.46
N ALA A 232 3.16 0.31 -9.22
CA ALA A 232 2.75 -1.09 -9.36
C ALA A 232 2.52 -1.81 -8.01
N PRO A 233 3.42 -1.74 -7.00
CA PRO A 233 3.24 -2.49 -5.75
C PRO A 233 1.96 -2.13 -4.99
N ASN A 234 1.53 -0.86 -5.03
CA ASN A 234 0.31 -0.42 -4.33
C ASN A 234 -0.96 -0.90 -5.03
N LEU A 235 -0.96 -0.93 -6.36
CA LEU A 235 -2.09 -1.42 -7.12
C LEU A 235 -2.15 -2.96 -7.10
N GLU A 236 -1.00 -3.63 -7.20
CA GLU A 236 -0.89 -5.10 -7.10
C GLU A 236 -1.34 -5.60 -5.72
N GLU A 237 -1.12 -4.82 -4.65
CA GLU A 237 -1.68 -5.08 -3.31
C GLU A 237 -3.22 -4.98 -3.30
N LYS A 238 -3.79 -3.83 -3.70
CA LYS A 238 -5.25 -3.62 -3.64
C LYS A 238 -6.02 -4.55 -4.57
N THR A 239 -5.47 -4.82 -5.76
CA THR A 239 -6.09 -5.70 -6.77
C THR A 239 -5.99 -7.20 -6.47
N ARG A 240 -5.27 -7.59 -5.40
CA ARG A 240 -5.20 -8.98 -4.91
C ARG A 240 -6.55 -9.57 -4.50
N THR A 241 -7.49 -8.74 -4.03
CA THR A 241 -8.81 -9.21 -3.57
C THR A 241 -10.00 -8.48 -4.19
N ASN A 242 -9.81 -7.29 -4.76
CA ASN A 242 -10.89 -6.50 -5.35
C ASN A 242 -10.49 -6.02 -6.75
N LYS A 243 -11.35 -6.27 -7.76
CA LYS A 243 -11.07 -5.94 -9.17
C LYS A 243 -11.73 -4.63 -9.59
N VAL A 244 -11.60 -3.59 -8.77
CA VAL A 244 -12.03 -2.21 -9.07
C VAL A 244 -10.84 -1.25 -9.11
N ASP A 245 -10.95 -0.21 -9.93
CA ASP A 245 -10.04 0.93 -9.94
C ASP A 245 -10.22 1.73 -8.63
N PRO A 246 -9.22 1.78 -7.72
CA PRO A 246 -9.48 2.23 -6.35
C PRO A 246 -9.93 3.69 -6.21
N LEU A 247 -9.55 4.58 -7.15
CA LEU A 247 -9.98 5.99 -7.14
C LEU A 247 -11.44 6.19 -7.59
N SER A 248 -11.95 5.37 -8.51
CA SER A 248 -13.32 5.53 -9.05
C SER A 248 -14.32 4.53 -8.49
N GLY A 249 -13.86 3.42 -7.91
CA GLY A 249 -14.70 2.28 -7.52
C GLY A 249 -15.21 1.44 -8.70
N MET A 250 -14.86 1.81 -9.94
CA MET A 250 -15.38 1.13 -11.15
C MET A 250 -14.69 -0.23 -11.36
N PRO A 251 -15.42 -1.31 -11.69
CA PRO A 251 -14.83 -2.59 -12.07
C PRO A 251 -13.86 -2.47 -13.24
N PHE A 252 -12.76 -3.23 -13.18
CA PHE A 252 -11.80 -3.28 -14.28
C PHE A 252 -12.35 -4.04 -15.49
N GLY A 253 -12.21 -3.45 -16.68
CA GLY A 253 -12.43 -4.14 -17.94
C GLY A 253 -11.36 -5.20 -18.26
N LYS A 254 -11.55 -5.90 -19.40
CA LYS A 254 -10.52 -6.77 -19.97
C LYS A 254 -9.27 -5.96 -20.31
N ASP A 255 -8.09 -6.54 -20.08
CA ASP A 255 -6.77 -5.96 -20.36
C ASP A 255 -6.53 -4.56 -19.75
N TRP A 256 -7.11 -4.31 -18.57
CA TRP A 256 -7.07 -3.02 -17.88
C TRP A 256 -5.66 -2.53 -17.51
N LYS A 257 -4.73 -3.45 -17.25
CA LYS A 257 -3.38 -3.16 -16.76
C LYS A 257 -2.47 -2.74 -17.92
N ILE A 258 -2.10 -1.47 -17.97
CA ILE A 258 -1.09 -0.95 -18.91
C ILE A 258 0.18 -0.61 -18.12
N ILE A 259 1.28 -1.32 -18.40
CA ILE A 259 2.61 -0.98 -17.87
C ILE A 259 3.16 0.17 -18.73
N ASP A 260 3.34 1.35 -18.15
CA ASP A 260 3.61 2.59 -18.89
C ASP A 260 5.10 2.95 -18.88
N TYR A 261 5.91 2.18 -19.61
CA TYR A 261 7.37 2.34 -19.67
C TYR A 261 7.83 3.74 -20.13
N GLU A 262 7.05 4.42 -20.97
CA GLU A 262 7.36 5.77 -21.43
C GLU A 262 7.02 6.81 -20.34
N LEU A 263 6.01 6.58 -19.51
CA LEU A 263 5.79 7.39 -18.30
C LEU A 263 6.89 7.17 -17.24
N ASP A 264 7.38 5.94 -17.03
CA ASP A 264 8.49 5.68 -16.10
C ASP A 264 9.75 6.44 -16.56
N LYS A 265 10.04 6.43 -17.86
CA LYS A 265 11.09 7.22 -18.52
C LYS A 265 10.89 8.74 -18.38
N GLN A 266 9.65 9.24 -18.48
CA GLN A 266 9.34 10.65 -18.24
C GLN A 266 9.57 11.05 -16.77
N VAL A 267 9.12 10.23 -15.82
CA VAL A 267 9.42 10.40 -14.38
C VAL A 267 10.94 10.35 -14.13
N ALA A 268 11.65 9.37 -14.71
CA ALA A 268 13.09 9.22 -14.63
C ALA A 268 13.86 10.45 -15.11
N SER A 269 13.37 11.13 -16.15
CA SER A 269 14.00 12.32 -16.71
C SER A 269 13.70 13.63 -15.96
N THR A 270 12.70 13.63 -15.06
CA THR A 270 12.24 14.81 -14.31
C THR A 270 13.25 15.23 -13.23
N VAL A 271 13.40 16.53 -12.99
CA VAL A 271 14.31 17.08 -11.98
C VAL A 271 13.67 17.07 -10.59
N ALA A 272 14.40 16.52 -9.62
CA ALA A 272 13.99 16.34 -8.24
C ALA A 272 15.18 16.50 -7.27
N LYS A 273 14.89 16.43 -5.97
CA LYS A 273 15.86 16.38 -4.88
C LYS A 273 15.33 15.52 -3.73
N ILE A 274 16.23 14.91 -2.97
CA ILE A 274 15.90 14.14 -1.76
C ILE A 274 15.92 15.12 -0.57
N PRO A 275 14.81 15.30 0.17
CA PRO A 275 14.83 16.06 1.42
C PRO A 275 15.68 15.33 2.46
N LEU A 276 16.52 16.08 3.17
CA LEU A 276 17.37 15.55 4.22
C LEU A 276 16.71 15.73 5.60
N THR A 277 16.85 14.73 6.45
CA THR A 277 16.29 14.69 7.82
C THR A 277 16.70 15.88 8.68
N ASN A 278 17.91 16.41 8.49
CA ASN A 278 18.43 17.58 9.19
C ASN A 278 18.21 18.92 8.43
N GLY A 279 17.11 19.04 7.67
CA GLY A 279 16.65 20.32 7.09
C GLY A 279 17.32 20.78 5.79
N GLY A 280 18.21 19.96 5.23
CA GLY A 280 18.81 20.19 3.91
C GLY A 280 18.07 19.50 2.76
N PHE A 281 18.68 19.54 1.59
CA PHE A 281 18.30 18.73 0.42
C PHE A 281 19.56 18.17 -0.23
N SER A 282 19.43 17.07 -0.99
CA SER A 282 20.46 16.65 -1.95
C SER A 282 20.69 17.74 -3.01
N SER A 283 21.79 17.62 -3.76
CA SER A 283 21.90 18.26 -5.07
C SER A 283 20.70 17.88 -5.95
N GLU A 284 20.22 18.83 -6.77
CA GLU A 284 19.14 18.57 -7.72
C GLU A 284 19.64 17.70 -8.88
N GLY A 285 18.79 16.77 -9.33
CA GLY A 285 19.14 15.81 -10.37
C GLY A 285 17.93 15.11 -10.95
N LYS A 286 18.14 14.36 -12.04
CA LYS A 286 17.09 13.54 -12.66
C LYS A 286 16.74 12.35 -11.76
N ILE A 287 15.46 12.02 -11.55
CA ILE A 287 15.05 10.94 -10.62
C ILE A 287 15.76 9.61 -10.94
N GLY A 288 15.91 9.25 -12.22
CA GLY A 288 16.63 8.04 -12.65
C GLY A 288 18.11 7.99 -12.28
N ALA A 289 18.73 9.15 -12.00
CA ALA A 289 20.13 9.31 -11.62
C ALA A 289 20.34 9.61 -10.13
N LEU A 290 19.40 10.25 -9.43
CA LEU A 290 19.52 10.61 -8.00
C LEU A 290 19.88 9.41 -7.11
N ALA A 291 19.38 8.22 -7.46
CA ALA A 291 19.68 6.99 -6.74
C ALA A 291 21.17 6.60 -6.75
N ALA A 292 21.97 7.07 -7.71
CA ALA A 292 23.42 6.84 -7.72
C ALA A 292 24.12 7.59 -6.56
N ASP A 293 23.58 8.75 -6.18
CA ASP A 293 24.13 9.64 -5.15
C ASP A 293 23.47 9.46 -3.77
N ILE A 294 22.50 8.56 -3.63
CA ILE A 294 21.71 8.39 -2.40
C ILE A 294 22.56 8.07 -1.16
N ALA A 295 23.70 7.41 -1.32
CA ALA A 295 24.65 7.15 -0.23
C ALA A 295 25.15 8.44 0.44
N LYS A 296 25.24 9.55 -0.32
CA LYS A 296 25.60 10.89 0.18
C LYS A 296 24.49 11.54 1.01
N CYS A 297 23.27 11.00 0.96
CA CYS A 297 22.12 11.45 1.76
C CYS A 297 22.01 10.76 3.12
N ASN A 298 22.87 9.77 3.40
CA ASN A 298 22.97 9.12 4.71
C ASN A 298 23.76 10.04 5.66
N ILE A 299 23.06 10.66 6.60
CA ILE A 299 23.65 11.55 7.59
C ILE A 299 23.89 10.76 8.88
N SER A 300 25.07 10.89 9.49
CA SER A 300 25.32 10.27 10.80
C SER A 300 24.35 10.85 11.84
N PRO A 301 23.59 10.02 12.58
CA PRO A 301 22.62 10.51 13.56
C PRO A 301 23.32 11.31 14.68
N THR A 302 22.86 12.54 14.91
CA THR A 302 23.34 13.39 16.00
C THR A 302 22.79 12.88 17.33
N ALA A 303 23.49 11.93 17.94
CA ALA A 303 23.10 11.39 19.24
C ALA A 303 23.11 12.49 20.31
N ALA A 304 21.96 12.75 20.93
CA ALA A 304 21.85 13.69 22.04
C ALA A 304 22.56 13.13 23.28
N ASP A 305 23.47 13.92 23.87
CA ASP A 305 24.08 13.55 25.14
C ASP A 305 23.04 13.66 26.27
N VAL A 306 22.56 12.50 26.72
CA VAL A 306 21.64 12.34 27.86
C VAL A 306 22.35 11.85 29.10
N LYS A 307 23.69 11.81 29.10
CA LYS A 307 24.49 11.42 30.27
C LYS A 307 24.11 12.29 31.46
N ASP A 308 24.02 11.64 32.62
CA ASP A 308 23.67 12.23 33.92
C ASP A 308 22.23 12.82 34.03
N LYS A 309 21.53 13.07 32.91
CA LYS A 309 20.22 13.73 32.86
C LYS A 309 19.11 13.00 33.63
N PHE A 310 19.16 11.67 33.66
CA PHE A 310 18.12 10.82 34.24
C PHE A 310 18.59 10.11 35.53
N LYS A 311 19.63 10.63 36.20
CA LYS A 311 20.22 10.04 37.41
C LYS A 311 19.23 9.84 38.55
N ASP A 312 18.32 10.80 38.72
CA ASP A 312 17.35 10.81 39.81
C ASP A 312 16.01 10.14 39.44
N THR A 313 15.84 9.67 38.18
CA THR A 313 14.60 9.01 37.75
C THR A 313 14.48 7.63 38.39
N GLN A 314 13.37 7.39 39.10
CA GLN A 314 13.03 6.10 39.70
C GLN A 314 11.72 5.56 39.11
N ALA A 315 11.70 4.25 38.83
CA ALA A 315 10.53 3.53 38.35
C ALA A 315 10.32 2.29 39.25
N PRO A 316 9.60 2.39 40.38
CA PRO A 316 9.49 1.28 41.32
C PRO A 316 8.76 0.08 40.70
N ILE A 317 9.31 -1.12 40.90
CA ILE A 317 8.74 -2.37 40.38
C ILE A 317 7.70 -2.90 41.37
N ASN A 318 6.41 -2.88 40.99
CA ASN A 318 5.33 -3.56 41.70
C ASN A 318 4.93 -4.84 40.94
N HIS A 319 5.83 -5.83 40.91
CA HIS A 319 5.62 -7.11 40.23
C HIS A 319 6.23 -8.26 41.01
N THR A 320 5.57 -9.42 40.98
CA THR A 320 6.03 -10.66 41.64
C THR A 320 6.30 -11.73 40.60
N VAL A 321 7.54 -12.23 40.56
CA VAL A 321 7.95 -13.33 39.67
C VAL A 321 7.21 -14.60 40.06
N GLN A 322 6.39 -15.13 39.14
CA GLN A 322 5.56 -16.32 39.39
C GLN A 322 5.41 -17.20 38.16
N VAL A 323 5.26 -18.51 38.38
CA VAL A 323 5.05 -19.51 37.32
C VAL A 323 3.55 -19.60 36.99
N ARG A 324 3.16 -19.07 35.83
CA ARG A 324 1.75 -18.87 35.42
C ARG A 324 1.09 -20.14 34.90
N LYS A 325 -0.23 -20.11 34.63
CA LYS A 325 -0.99 -21.28 34.15
C LYS A 325 -0.52 -21.72 32.75
N TRP A 326 -0.51 -20.80 31.78
CA TRP A 326 -0.01 -21.06 30.43
C TRP A 326 1.46 -21.54 30.43
N GLU A 327 2.30 -20.97 31.30
CA GLU A 327 3.71 -21.34 31.42
C GLU A 327 3.90 -22.79 31.88
N LYS A 328 3.01 -23.30 32.74
CA LYS A 328 3.02 -24.72 33.14
C LYS A 328 2.71 -25.65 31.97
N ASN A 329 1.90 -25.21 31.01
CA ASN A 329 1.61 -25.98 29.79
C ASN A 329 2.84 -26.05 28.86
N LEU A 330 3.79 -25.12 28.97
CA LEU A 330 5.05 -25.13 28.22
C LEU A 330 6.13 -26.06 28.85
N HIS A 331 5.91 -26.58 30.05
CA HIS A 331 6.87 -27.47 30.73
C HIS A 331 6.78 -28.92 30.24
N LYS A 332 7.28 -29.18 29.04
CA LYS A 332 7.53 -30.56 28.56
C LYS A 332 8.56 -31.28 29.43
N ILE A 333 8.56 -32.61 29.33
CA ILE A 333 9.63 -33.46 29.86
C ILE A 333 10.61 -33.68 28.70
N PHE A 334 11.88 -33.36 28.94
CA PHE A 334 13.01 -33.69 28.07
C PHE A 334 14.01 -34.50 28.91
N ASP A 335 14.71 -35.44 28.28
CA ASP A 335 15.77 -36.22 28.94
C ASP A 335 17.01 -35.35 29.26
N GLU A 336 17.14 -34.21 28.58
CA GLU A 336 18.21 -33.26 28.81
C GLU A 336 17.88 -32.29 29.95
N THR A 337 18.78 -32.22 30.93
CA THR A 337 18.65 -31.34 32.12
C THR A 337 19.68 -30.21 32.15
N ASP A 338 20.62 -30.14 31.20
CA ASP A 338 21.58 -29.04 31.12
C ASP A 338 20.93 -27.78 30.53
N VAL A 339 20.86 -26.73 31.35
CA VAL A 339 20.27 -25.43 31.01
C VAL A 339 20.96 -24.76 29.81
N THR A 340 22.26 -25.00 29.58
CA THR A 340 23.00 -24.43 28.44
C THR A 340 22.68 -25.13 27.13
N LYS A 341 22.46 -26.45 27.15
CA LYS A 341 22.01 -27.23 25.98
C LYS A 341 20.54 -26.98 25.66
N LEU A 342 19.66 -26.91 26.67
CA LEU A 342 18.25 -26.54 26.48
C LEU A 342 18.13 -25.14 25.83
N ARG A 343 18.96 -24.19 26.26
CA ARG A 343 19.09 -22.88 25.61
C ARG A 343 19.61 -22.98 24.16
N GLY A 344 20.52 -23.91 23.88
CA GLY A 344 21.03 -24.19 22.53
C GLY A 344 19.92 -24.68 21.59
N ALA A 345 19.22 -25.75 21.96
CA ALA A 345 18.08 -26.26 21.23
C ALA A 345 16.98 -25.20 21.04
N GLY A 346 16.71 -24.38 22.07
CA GLY A 346 15.80 -23.24 21.99
C GLY A 346 16.25 -22.13 21.02
N ALA A 347 17.53 -22.08 20.62
CA ALA A 347 18.02 -21.19 19.55
C ALA A 347 17.96 -21.89 18.17
N GLU A 348 18.32 -23.17 18.08
CA GLU A 348 18.19 -23.97 16.84
C GLU A 348 16.75 -23.99 16.31
N PHE A 349 15.75 -24.02 17.19
CA PHE A 349 14.33 -23.91 16.78
C PHE A 349 13.93 -22.49 16.34
N VAL A 350 14.63 -21.44 16.76
CA VAL A 350 14.45 -20.08 16.23
C VAL A 350 15.09 -19.94 14.84
N GLU A 351 16.23 -20.58 14.59
CA GLU A 351 16.83 -20.64 13.25
C GLU A 351 15.90 -21.37 12.26
N LYS A 352 15.38 -22.55 12.64
CA LYS A 352 14.39 -23.30 11.85
C LYS A 352 13.12 -22.51 11.56
N TYR A 353 12.65 -21.69 12.52
CA TYR A 353 11.52 -20.78 12.28
C TYR A 353 11.77 -19.90 11.05
N PHE A 354 12.92 -19.23 10.96
CA PHE A 354 13.26 -18.39 9.80
C PHE A 354 13.39 -19.18 8.49
N ASP A 355 13.99 -20.37 8.51
CA ASP A 355 14.10 -21.24 7.33
C ASP A 355 12.72 -21.68 6.79
N SER A 356 11.76 -21.90 7.69
CA SER A 356 10.40 -22.38 7.38
C SER A 356 9.42 -21.28 6.89
N LEU A 357 9.79 -20.00 6.98
CA LEU A 357 8.89 -18.89 6.65
C LEU A 357 8.52 -18.84 5.15
N PRO A 358 7.25 -18.51 4.82
CA PRO A 358 6.73 -18.64 3.45
C PRO A 358 7.31 -17.58 2.51
N LYS A 359 8.12 -17.99 1.54
CA LYS A 359 8.74 -17.08 0.57
C LYS A 359 7.70 -16.71 -0.51
N PRO A 360 7.64 -15.46 -1.01
CA PRO A 360 6.54 -15.04 -1.88
C PRO A 360 6.42 -15.85 -3.17
N GLY A 361 5.23 -16.42 -3.39
CA GLY A 361 4.94 -17.34 -4.49
C GLY A 361 4.91 -18.82 -4.08
N GLN A 362 5.40 -19.19 -2.89
CA GLN A 362 5.29 -20.55 -2.35
C GLN A 362 3.90 -20.81 -1.73
N SER A 363 3.49 -22.08 -1.71
CA SER A 363 2.30 -22.55 -1.00
C SER A 363 2.50 -22.49 0.51
N ARG A 364 1.42 -22.19 1.24
CA ARG A 364 1.37 -22.17 2.71
C ARG A 364 1.01 -23.55 3.24
N GLN A 365 1.82 -24.55 2.91
CA GLN A 365 1.61 -25.94 3.29
C GLN A 365 2.90 -26.46 3.92
N TRP A 366 2.77 -26.89 5.18
CA TRP A 366 3.85 -27.49 5.97
C TRP A 366 3.42 -28.88 6.40
N THR A 367 4.41 -29.75 6.60
CA THR A 367 4.27 -31.02 7.30
C THR A 367 3.86 -30.80 8.76
N GLU A 368 3.12 -31.76 9.34
CA GLU A 368 2.59 -31.64 10.71
C GLU A 368 3.73 -31.47 11.73
N GLY A 369 3.69 -30.38 12.51
CA GLY A 369 4.75 -30.03 13.47
C GLY A 369 5.96 -29.30 12.88
N GLU A 370 6.00 -29.06 11.56
CA GLU A 370 7.08 -28.38 10.85
C GLU A 370 6.67 -27.00 10.31
N SER A 371 5.60 -26.40 10.86
CA SER A 371 5.24 -25.00 10.56
C SER A 371 6.10 -24.00 11.35
N PRO A 372 6.19 -22.73 10.92
CA PRO A 372 6.99 -21.73 11.64
C PRO A 372 6.48 -21.48 13.07
N LEU A 373 5.17 -21.61 13.30
CA LEU A 373 4.59 -21.48 14.64
C LEU A 373 4.91 -22.69 15.52
N ASP A 374 4.99 -23.90 14.96
CA ASP A 374 5.41 -25.10 15.69
C ASP A 374 6.89 -25.00 16.09
N HIS A 375 7.73 -24.38 15.26
CA HIS A 375 9.13 -24.10 15.60
C HIS A 375 9.27 -23.08 16.74
N LEU A 376 8.52 -21.97 16.73
CA LEU A 376 8.49 -21.01 17.85
C LEU A 376 7.87 -21.61 19.14
N GLU A 377 6.86 -22.47 19.01
CA GLU A 377 6.25 -23.20 20.12
C GLU A 377 7.25 -24.21 20.73
N ASN A 378 8.03 -24.91 19.90
CA ASN A 378 9.12 -25.76 20.36
C ASN A 378 10.23 -24.98 21.06
N ALA A 379 10.69 -23.85 20.51
CA ALA A 379 11.61 -22.96 21.21
C ALA A 379 11.07 -22.51 22.58
N SER A 380 9.77 -22.22 22.66
CA SER A 380 9.07 -21.86 23.91
C SER A 380 9.12 -22.99 24.95
N PHE A 381 8.93 -24.26 24.57
CA PHE A 381 9.07 -25.41 25.47
C PHE A 381 10.50 -25.53 26.06
N PHE A 382 11.52 -25.31 25.23
CA PHE A 382 12.93 -25.35 25.66
C PHE A 382 13.26 -24.23 26.66
N TYR A 383 12.88 -22.98 26.36
CA TYR A 383 13.13 -21.86 27.28
C TYR A 383 12.31 -21.97 28.58
N ALA A 384 11.04 -22.38 28.52
CA ALA A 384 10.24 -22.61 29.73
C ALA A 384 10.83 -23.72 30.61
N THR A 385 11.30 -24.83 30.02
CA THR A 385 11.93 -25.92 30.78
C THR A 385 13.28 -25.50 31.37
N ALA A 386 14.05 -24.66 30.67
CA ALA A 386 15.25 -24.04 31.22
C ALA A 386 14.95 -23.10 32.41
N ILE A 387 13.86 -22.31 32.34
CA ILE A 387 13.38 -21.48 33.48
C ILE A 387 12.98 -22.37 34.67
N LYS A 388 12.25 -23.46 34.45
CA LYS A 388 11.87 -24.42 35.50
C LYS A 388 13.06 -24.96 36.29
N LEU A 389 14.20 -25.17 35.61
CA LEU A 389 15.45 -25.64 36.20
C LEU A 389 16.26 -24.51 36.85
N LYS A 390 16.18 -23.27 36.35
CA LYS A 390 16.93 -22.11 36.85
C LYS A 390 16.06 -20.84 36.93
N PRO A 391 15.05 -20.79 37.83
CA PRO A 391 13.99 -19.77 37.81
C PRO A 391 14.40 -18.36 38.25
N LYS A 392 15.68 -18.15 38.59
CA LYS A 392 16.25 -16.84 38.90
C LYS A 392 17.12 -16.27 37.77
N ASP A 393 17.18 -16.91 36.61
CA ASP A 393 17.96 -16.43 35.48
C ASP A 393 17.14 -15.47 34.60
N ALA A 394 17.31 -14.17 34.83
CA ALA A 394 16.64 -13.10 34.08
C ALA A 394 16.83 -13.21 32.55
N TYR A 395 17.93 -13.79 32.07
CA TYR A 395 18.15 -13.97 30.63
C TYR A 395 17.21 -15.03 30.04
N LEU A 396 16.90 -16.11 30.77
CA LEU A 396 15.98 -17.13 30.29
C LEU A 396 14.54 -16.61 30.19
N HIS A 397 14.09 -15.84 31.19
CA HIS A 397 12.82 -15.13 31.14
C HIS A 397 12.75 -14.17 29.94
N MET A 398 13.82 -13.39 29.70
CA MET A 398 13.91 -12.54 28.51
C MET A 398 13.79 -13.34 27.21
N ARG A 399 14.53 -14.45 27.03
CA ARG A 399 14.45 -15.27 25.80
C ARG A 399 13.06 -15.84 25.57
N LEU A 400 12.39 -16.35 26.61
CA LEU A 400 11.00 -16.81 26.47
C LEU A 400 10.08 -15.65 26.04
N GLY A 401 10.25 -14.45 26.62
CA GLY A 401 9.52 -13.26 26.20
C GLY A 401 9.75 -12.89 24.73
N GLN A 402 10.99 -12.95 24.25
CA GLN A 402 11.33 -12.68 22.85
C GLN A 402 10.67 -13.66 21.86
N VAL A 403 10.61 -14.95 22.20
CA VAL A 403 9.98 -15.98 21.34
C VAL A 403 8.45 -15.85 21.33
N LEU A 404 7.83 -15.53 22.48
CA LEU A 404 6.38 -15.29 22.57
C LEU A 404 5.96 -14.01 21.82
N GLU A 405 6.78 -12.96 21.86
CA GLU A 405 6.59 -11.77 21.04
C GLU A 405 6.76 -12.05 19.54
N GLU A 406 7.75 -12.87 19.16
CA GLU A 406 7.92 -13.28 17.77
C GLU A 406 6.72 -14.10 17.28
N ARG A 407 6.14 -14.98 18.10
CA ARG A 407 4.92 -15.72 17.76
C ARG A 407 3.77 -14.78 17.40
N TYR A 408 3.56 -13.73 18.19
CA TYR A 408 2.55 -12.70 17.89
C TYR A 408 2.82 -12.03 16.53
N TYR A 409 4.05 -11.59 16.26
CA TYR A 409 4.39 -10.95 14.99
C TYR A 409 4.41 -11.92 13.80
N ALA A 410 4.69 -13.21 14.01
CA ALA A 410 4.67 -14.24 12.97
C ALA A 410 3.24 -14.57 12.53
N GLU A 411 2.32 -14.73 13.50
CA GLU A 411 0.89 -14.88 13.25
C GLU A 411 0.32 -13.68 12.47
N ASP A 412 0.81 -12.47 12.74
CA ASP A 412 0.28 -11.22 12.19
C ASP A 412 0.88 -10.80 10.84
N LEU A 413 2.22 -10.66 10.76
CA LEU A 413 2.93 -10.16 9.58
C LEU A 413 2.94 -11.15 8.43
N PHE A 414 2.98 -12.45 8.72
CA PHE A 414 2.94 -13.50 7.71
C PHE A 414 1.55 -14.14 7.59
N GLY A 415 0.65 -13.96 8.57
CA GLY A 415 -0.70 -14.53 8.53
C GLY A 415 -0.68 -16.05 8.69
N LEU A 416 -0.01 -16.55 9.72
CA LEU A 416 0.31 -17.98 9.93
C LEU A 416 -0.63 -18.71 10.89
N LYS A 417 -1.74 -18.08 11.29
CA LYS A 417 -2.71 -18.68 12.23
C LYS A 417 -3.12 -20.08 11.77
N LYS A 418 -3.07 -21.05 12.70
CA LYS A 418 -3.61 -22.40 12.46
C LYS A 418 -5.09 -22.28 12.12
N GLU A 419 -5.51 -22.94 11.05
CA GLU A 419 -6.93 -23.07 10.71
C GLU A 419 -7.57 -24.03 11.72
N GLU A 420 -8.34 -23.50 12.68
CA GLU A 420 -9.29 -24.32 13.44
C GLU A 420 -10.25 -24.97 12.45
N GLU A 421 -10.46 -26.29 12.58
CA GLU A 421 -10.99 -27.15 11.52
C GLU A 421 -12.22 -26.57 10.80
N ALA A 422 -12.00 -26.07 9.59
CA ALA A 422 -13.03 -25.44 8.78
C ALA A 422 -13.94 -26.49 8.13
N GLU A 423 -14.86 -27.09 8.91
CA GLU A 423 -16.02 -27.82 8.38
C GLU A 423 -17.01 -26.87 7.68
N ALA A 424 -16.55 -26.22 6.60
CA ALA A 424 -17.38 -25.56 5.61
C ALA A 424 -16.60 -25.35 4.30
N LEU A 425 -17.27 -25.63 3.18
CA LEU A 425 -17.00 -24.99 1.89
C LEU A 425 -16.84 -23.46 2.06
N PRO A 426 -16.07 -22.77 1.19
CA PRO A 426 -15.72 -21.35 1.35
C PRO A 426 -16.93 -20.49 1.69
N SER A 427 -17.02 -20.10 2.96
CA SER A 427 -18.19 -19.45 3.52
C SER A 427 -18.16 -17.97 3.15
N PHE A 428 -18.87 -17.61 2.09
CA PHE A 428 -19.15 -16.21 1.71
C PHE A 428 -19.81 -15.39 2.84
N ASN A 429 -20.24 -16.04 3.93
CA ASN A 429 -21.03 -15.47 5.02
C ASN A 429 -20.17 -15.05 6.24
N ILE A 430 -18.95 -14.54 6.02
CA ILE A 430 -18.12 -13.96 7.10
C ILE A 430 -18.88 -12.83 7.80
N GLN A 431 -19.49 -11.92 7.04
CA GLN A 431 -20.32 -10.83 7.57
C GLN A 431 -21.52 -11.34 8.40
N ALA A 432 -22.16 -12.45 8.03
CA ALA A 432 -23.23 -13.03 8.84
C ALA A 432 -22.71 -13.71 10.12
N LYS A 433 -21.51 -14.31 10.10
CA LYS A 433 -20.84 -14.80 11.31
C LYS A 433 -20.43 -13.66 12.26
N GLU A 434 -20.18 -12.46 11.73
CA GLU A 434 -19.95 -11.24 12.52
C GLU A 434 -21.28 -10.64 13.03
N SER A 435 -22.34 -10.57 12.20
CA SER A 435 -23.71 -10.19 12.63
C SER A 435 -24.21 -11.04 13.79
N SER A 436 -24.11 -12.37 13.70
CA SER A 436 -24.51 -13.30 14.77
C SER A 436 -23.84 -12.97 16.10
N LYS A 437 -22.55 -12.62 16.08
CA LYS A 437 -21.81 -12.27 17.30
C LYS A 437 -22.22 -10.90 17.84
N ASP A 438 -22.58 -9.96 16.98
CA ASP A 438 -23.11 -8.66 17.41
C ASP A 438 -24.53 -8.78 17.99
N GLU A 439 -25.37 -9.64 17.40
CA GLU A 439 -26.70 -10.00 17.90
C GLU A 439 -26.63 -10.71 19.26
N GLU A 440 -25.69 -11.65 19.44
CA GLU A 440 -25.42 -12.30 20.73
C GLU A 440 -24.87 -11.31 21.78
N CYS A 441 -23.93 -10.44 21.43
CA CYS A 441 -23.46 -9.37 22.32
C CYS A 441 -24.61 -8.44 22.73
N ALA A 442 -25.49 -8.09 21.80
CA ALA A 442 -26.65 -7.26 22.06
C ALA A 442 -27.68 -7.94 22.98
N ALA A 443 -27.90 -9.24 22.81
CA ALA A 443 -28.75 -10.03 23.70
C ALA A 443 -28.20 -10.07 25.14
N ILE A 444 -26.89 -10.28 25.31
CA ILE A 444 -26.22 -10.29 26.62
C ILE A 444 -26.31 -8.92 27.31
N CYS A 445 -26.00 -7.85 26.58
CA CYS A 445 -26.15 -6.49 27.11
C CYS A 445 -27.60 -6.24 27.58
N LYS A 446 -28.58 -6.64 26.76
CA LYS A 446 -30.01 -6.47 27.05
C LYS A 446 -30.48 -7.26 28.27
N LEU A 447 -29.96 -8.48 28.50
CA LEU A 447 -30.20 -9.26 29.72
C LEU A 447 -29.71 -8.52 30.97
N ARG A 448 -28.63 -7.74 30.85
CA ARG A 448 -28.05 -6.90 31.92
C ARG A 448 -28.64 -5.49 31.99
N GLY A 449 -29.72 -5.21 31.26
CA GLY A 449 -30.38 -3.90 31.23
C GLY A 449 -29.63 -2.82 30.44
N VAL A 450 -28.62 -3.19 29.67
CA VAL A 450 -27.82 -2.31 28.81
C VAL A 450 -28.28 -2.48 27.36
N ASP A 451 -28.90 -1.45 26.78
CA ASP A 451 -29.25 -1.50 25.36
C ASP A 451 -27.99 -1.34 24.48
N ALA A 452 -27.55 -2.41 23.83
CA ALA A 452 -26.37 -2.37 22.96
C ALA A 452 -26.55 -1.51 21.70
N ALA A 453 -27.78 -1.16 21.32
CA ALA A 453 -28.01 -0.20 20.24
C ALA A 453 -27.64 1.24 20.65
N THR A 454 -27.62 1.57 21.95
CA THR A 454 -27.41 2.94 22.44
C THR A 454 -26.31 3.12 23.49
N ALA A 455 -25.86 2.05 24.16
CA ALA A 455 -24.80 2.10 25.16
C ALA A 455 -23.40 2.22 24.52
N PRO A 456 -22.49 3.06 25.07
CA PRO A 456 -21.07 3.06 24.69
C PRO A 456 -20.42 1.68 24.84
N ILE A 457 -19.46 1.34 23.96
CA ILE A 457 -18.78 0.02 23.95
C ILE A 457 -18.20 -0.36 25.34
N ALA A 458 -17.67 0.58 26.11
CA ALA A 458 -17.19 0.31 27.47
C ALA A 458 -18.28 -0.18 28.44
N LEU A 459 -19.54 0.25 28.26
CA LEU A 459 -20.70 -0.24 29.03
C LEU A 459 -21.24 -1.57 28.47
N GLN A 460 -21.17 -1.79 27.16
CA GLN A 460 -21.47 -3.09 26.55
C GLN A 460 -20.51 -4.17 27.05
N LEU A 461 -19.20 -3.89 27.02
CA LEU A 461 -18.16 -4.77 27.55
C LEU A 461 -18.39 -5.08 29.04
N LYS A 462 -18.68 -4.07 29.86
CA LYS A 462 -19.00 -4.26 31.27
C LYS A 462 -20.24 -5.15 31.50
N ALA A 463 -21.25 -5.07 30.63
CA ALA A 463 -22.40 -5.95 30.69
C ALA A 463 -22.06 -7.41 30.33
N ILE A 464 -21.21 -7.63 29.32
CA ILE A 464 -20.76 -8.96 28.92
C ILE A 464 -19.86 -9.59 30.00
N ASP A 465 -19.01 -8.79 30.64
CA ASP A 465 -18.16 -9.16 31.79
C ASP A 465 -18.98 -9.55 33.04
N GLU A 466 -20.04 -8.79 33.34
CA GLU A 466 -21.00 -9.12 34.41
C GLU A 466 -21.81 -10.40 34.13
N GLU A 467 -22.06 -10.74 32.85
CA GLU A 467 -22.66 -12.02 32.47
C GLU A 467 -21.65 -13.17 32.60
N TYR A 468 -20.42 -12.99 32.13
CA TYR A 468 -19.33 -13.97 32.30
C TYR A 468 -19.15 -14.37 33.76
N HIS A 469 -18.99 -13.39 34.66
CA HIS A 469 -18.82 -13.65 36.09
C HIS A 469 -20.02 -14.39 36.71
N ALA A 470 -21.26 -14.04 36.34
CA ALA A 470 -22.46 -14.74 36.81
C ALA A 470 -22.57 -16.19 36.29
N LEU A 471 -22.05 -16.47 35.09
CA LEU A 471 -21.99 -17.83 34.54
C LEU A 471 -20.91 -18.67 35.22
N VAL A 472 -19.79 -18.07 35.62
CA VAL A 472 -18.78 -18.71 36.49
C VAL A 472 -19.35 -19.03 37.87
N ASP A 473 -19.97 -18.05 38.54
CA ASP A 473 -20.55 -18.19 39.88
C ASP A 473 -21.72 -19.20 39.93
N SER A 474 -22.44 -19.37 38.81
CA SER A 474 -23.49 -20.39 38.67
C SER A 474 -23.01 -21.74 38.13
N GLY A 475 -21.68 -21.94 37.98
CA GLY A 475 -21.06 -23.20 37.58
C GLY A 475 -21.23 -23.57 36.09
N GLN A 476 -21.68 -22.65 35.25
CA GLN A 476 -21.97 -22.87 33.83
C GLN A 476 -20.74 -22.61 32.94
N GLY A 477 -19.62 -23.25 33.27
CA GLY A 477 -18.29 -23.01 32.65
C GLY A 477 -18.31 -22.87 31.12
N GLY A 478 -18.82 -23.87 30.39
CA GLY A 478 -18.87 -23.82 28.92
C GLY A 478 -19.73 -22.71 28.30
N LYS A 479 -20.59 -22.04 29.08
CA LYS A 479 -21.25 -20.78 28.65
C LYS A 479 -20.42 -19.55 29.01
N ALA A 480 -19.76 -19.57 30.17
CA ALA A 480 -18.81 -18.52 30.55
C ALA A 480 -17.69 -18.42 29.50
N ASP A 481 -17.13 -19.56 29.05
CA ASP A 481 -16.11 -19.62 28.00
C ASP A 481 -16.59 -18.97 26.67
N HIS A 482 -17.86 -19.21 26.29
CA HIS A 482 -18.48 -18.58 25.11
C HIS A 482 -18.69 -17.08 25.28
N VAL A 483 -19.20 -16.64 26.44
CA VAL A 483 -19.40 -15.21 26.76
C VAL A 483 -18.07 -14.47 26.86
N GLN A 484 -17.00 -15.12 27.35
CA GLN A 484 -15.64 -14.60 27.33
C GLN A 484 -15.13 -14.45 25.88
N GLY A 485 -15.43 -15.42 25.00
CA GLY A 485 -15.19 -15.32 23.56
C GLY A 485 -15.91 -14.13 22.90
N LEU A 486 -17.14 -13.83 23.33
CA LEU A 486 -17.90 -12.66 22.88
C LEU A 486 -17.33 -11.34 23.44
N TYR A 487 -16.93 -11.28 24.71
CA TYR A 487 -16.23 -10.12 25.30
C TYR A 487 -14.94 -9.81 24.51
N VAL A 488 -14.11 -10.83 24.30
CA VAL A 488 -12.85 -10.77 23.54
C VAL A 488 -13.08 -10.53 22.04
N TRP A 489 -14.30 -10.71 21.51
CA TRP A 489 -14.66 -10.29 20.16
C TRP A 489 -15.10 -8.82 20.13
N LYS A 490 -16.03 -8.43 21.02
CA LYS A 490 -16.61 -7.07 21.07
C LYS A 490 -15.56 -6.01 21.44
N SER A 491 -14.57 -6.38 22.26
CA SER A 491 -13.49 -5.47 22.67
C SER A 491 -12.61 -5.02 21.50
N LYS A 492 -12.48 -5.87 20.45
CA LYS A 492 -11.67 -5.60 19.26
C LYS A 492 -12.27 -4.49 18.37
N GLN A 493 -13.54 -4.13 18.59
CA GLN A 493 -14.19 -2.99 17.94
C GLN A 493 -13.88 -1.63 18.64
N ALA A 494 -13.25 -1.62 19.83
CA ALA A 494 -13.32 -0.46 20.73
C ALA A 494 -12.42 0.75 20.38
N SER A 495 -11.22 0.57 19.80
CA SER A 495 -10.36 1.70 19.39
C SER A 495 -9.24 1.31 18.41
N GLN A 496 -8.67 2.31 17.72
CA GLN A 496 -7.56 2.12 16.76
C GLN A 496 -6.18 1.88 17.40
N GLU A 497 -6.01 2.21 18.69
CA GLU A 497 -4.86 1.74 19.48
C GLU A 497 -5.15 0.35 20.09
N GLY A 498 -6.41 -0.10 20.04
CA GLY A 498 -6.97 -1.11 20.92
C GLY A 498 -6.41 -2.51 20.76
N LEU A 499 -6.23 -3.03 19.55
CA LEU A 499 -6.03 -4.49 19.40
C LEU A 499 -4.62 -4.97 19.80
N ALA A 500 -3.58 -4.22 19.46
CA ALA A 500 -2.22 -4.52 19.93
C ALA A 500 -2.02 -4.15 21.40
N ALA A 501 -2.62 -3.04 21.88
CA ALA A 501 -2.61 -2.67 23.29
C ALA A 501 -3.34 -3.71 24.16
N GLN A 502 -4.53 -4.15 23.75
CA GLN A 502 -5.30 -5.21 24.40
C GLN A 502 -4.49 -6.50 24.43
N LYS A 503 -3.93 -6.96 23.31
CA LYS A 503 -3.08 -8.17 23.30
C LYS A 503 -1.86 -8.04 24.20
N ALA A 504 -1.30 -6.85 24.37
CA ALA A 504 -0.19 -6.60 25.30
C ALA A 504 -0.64 -6.51 26.78
N GLN A 505 -1.94 -6.29 27.06
CA GLN A 505 -2.55 -6.29 28.39
C GLN A 505 -3.16 -7.65 28.77
N ASP A 506 -3.55 -8.45 27.79
CA ASP A 506 -4.15 -9.79 27.91
C ASP A 506 -3.09 -10.84 28.26
N GLU A 507 -3.15 -11.38 29.49
CA GLU A 507 -2.17 -12.35 30.00
C GLU A 507 -2.15 -13.70 29.26
N GLU A 508 -3.18 -14.04 28.48
CA GLU A 508 -3.25 -15.28 27.70
C GLU A 508 -2.81 -15.08 26.23
N SER A 509 -2.64 -13.83 25.78
CA SER A 509 -2.10 -13.51 24.45
C SER A 509 -0.56 -13.58 24.44
N PRO A 510 0.11 -14.09 23.38
CA PRO A 510 1.57 -14.21 23.34
C PRO A 510 2.32 -12.88 23.59
N LEU A 511 1.73 -11.74 23.22
CA LEU A 511 2.32 -10.41 23.46
C LEU A 511 2.23 -9.97 24.93
N GLY A 512 1.14 -10.32 25.64
CA GLY A 512 0.98 -10.08 27.07
C GLY A 512 1.80 -11.06 27.89
N GLN A 513 1.87 -12.33 27.48
CA GLN A 513 2.80 -13.32 28.01
C GLN A 513 4.27 -12.87 27.88
N ALA A 514 4.63 -12.24 26.75
CA ALA A 514 5.94 -11.63 26.56
C ALA A 514 6.18 -10.44 27.51
N TYR A 515 5.23 -9.51 27.65
CA TYR A 515 5.30 -8.43 28.64
C TYR A 515 5.53 -8.95 30.06
N LEU A 516 4.75 -9.95 30.47
CA LEU A 516 4.86 -10.61 31.76
C LEU A 516 6.24 -11.26 31.97
N LYS A 517 6.87 -11.80 30.93
CA LYS A 517 8.23 -12.37 30.99
C LYS A 517 9.34 -11.34 31.00
N TYR A 518 9.17 -10.19 30.33
CA TYR A 518 10.08 -9.06 30.50
C TYR A 518 9.97 -8.44 31.90
N MET A 519 8.76 -8.40 32.48
CA MET A 519 8.55 -8.00 33.87
C MET A 519 9.19 -8.99 34.86
N ASP A 520 9.06 -10.30 34.63
CA ASP A 520 9.77 -11.32 35.44
C ASP A 520 11.30 -11.12 35.37
N ALA A 521 11.88 -10.94 34.17
CA ALA A 521 13.30 -10.69 33.98
C ALA A 521 13.77 -9.41 34.69
N LEU A 522 12.99 -8.34 34.58
CA LEU A 522 13.25 -7.05 35.21
C LEU A 522 13.24 -7.14 36.75
N SER A 523 12.29 -7.88 37.33
CA SER A 523 12.21 -8.11 38.79
C SER A 523 13.34 -8.99 39.34
N LEU A 524 14.02 -9.75 38.49
CA LEU A 524 15.18 -10.57 38.88
C LEU A 524 16.51 -9.81 38.82
N ASP A 525 16.60 -8.77 37.98
CA ASP A 525 17.85 -8.02 37.71
C ASP A 525 17.56 -6.59 37.20
N GLU A 526 17.10 -5.72 38.10
CA GLU A 526 16.68 -4.35 37.77
C GLU A 526 17.81 -3.48 37.17
N ALA A 527 19.08 -3.81 37.46
CA ALA A 527 20.24 -3.04 37.03
C ALA A 527 20.53 -3.14 35.53
N LYS A 528 19.99 -4.14 34.81
CA LYS A 528 20.19 -4.25 33.36
C LYS A 528 19.22 -3.35 32.58
N ALA A 529 19.80 -2.40 31.85
CA ALA A 529 19.09 -1.52 30.92
C ALA A 529 18.17 -2.26 29.91
N ILE A 530 18.55 -3.46 29.45
CA ILE A 530 17.79 -4.18 28.42
C ILE A 530 16.40 -4.64 28.88
N TYR A 531 16.25 -5.13 30.13
CA TYR A 531 14.93 -5.52 30.63
C TYR A 531 14.04 -4.29 30.86
N ASN A 532 14.64 -3.19 31.34
CA ASN A 532 13.97 -1.88 31.44
C ASN A 532 13.49 -1.39 30.06
N PHE A 533 14.27 -1.61 29.00
CA PHE A 533 13.89 -1.28 27.62
C PHE A 533 12.70 -2.10 27.12
N HIS A 534 12.73 -3.43 27.23
CA HIS A 534 11.62 -4.26 26.72
C HIS A 534 10.31 -3.99 27.46
N VAL A 535 10.34 -3.78 28.79
CA VAL A 535 9.16 -3.32 29.55
C VAL A 535 8.73 -1.92 29.12
N GLY A 536 9.66 -0.97 29.02
CA GLY A 536 9.39 0.41 28.66
C GLY A 536 8.75 0.58 27.28
N ARG A 537 9.21 -0.15 26.25
CA ARG A 537 8.61 -0.10 24.92
C ARG A 537 7.23 -0.79 24.86
N LEU A 538 7.03 -1.89 25.59
CA LEU A 538 5.72 -2.55 25.62
C LEU A 538 4.67 -1.72 26.38
N LEU A 539 5.06 -0.93 27.39
CA LEU A 539 4.18 0.08 27.99
C LEU A 539 3.73 1.14 26.95
N VAL A 540 4.56 1.48 25.95
CA VAL A 540 4.13 2.33 24.81
C VAL A 540 3.12 1.60 23.91
N ILE A 541 3.29 0.29 23.67
CA ILE A 541 2.32 -0.51 22.91
C ILE A 541 0.98 -0.63 23.66
N GLN A 542 1.02 -0.78 24.99
CA GLN A 542 -0.16 -0.81 25.88
C GLN A 542 -0.85 0.56 26.05
N GLY A 543 -0.28 1.65 25.55
CA GLY A 543 -0.79 3.03 25.73
C GLY A 543 -0.49 3.66 27.09
N ASN A 544 0.26 3.00 27.98
CA ASN A 544 0.68 3.56 29.26
C ASN A 544 1.95 4.41 29.10
N PHE A 545 1.80 5.56 28.43
CA PHE A 545 2.92 6.44 28.11
C PHE A 545 3.59 7.05 29.36
N ASP A 546 2.83 7.29 30.44
CA ASP A 546 3.36 7.91 31.66
C ASP A 546 4.32 7.01 32.45
N ASP A 547 4.08 5.69 32.49
CA ASP A 547 5.03 4.74 33.06
C ASP A 547 6.12 4.31 32.06
N ALA A 548 5.80 4.27 30.76
CA ALA A 548 6.80 4.06 29.71
C ALA A 548 7.92 5.09 29.78
N VAL A 549 7.60 6.38 29.88
CA VAL A 549 8.58 7.48 30.03
C VAL A 549 9.53 7.18 31.19
N LYS A 550 9.02 6.85 32.38
CA LYS A 550 9.85 6.56 33.57
C LYS A 550 10.81 5.37 33.33
N ARG A 551 10.31 4.27 32.77
CA ARG A 551 11.13 3.06 32.52
C ARG A 551 12.19 3.28 31.44
N LEU A 552 11.86 4.05 30.40
CA LEU A 552 12.77 4.40 29.32
C LEU A 552 13.83 5.41 29.78
N GLU A 553 13.51 6.33 30.70
CA GLU A 553 14.50 7.20 31.34
C GLU A 553 15.47 6.44 32.26
N VAL A 554 14.98 5.50 33.07
CA VAL A 554 15.85 4.58 33.85
C VAL A 554 16.78 3.80 32.92
N THR A 555 16.28 3.39 31.74
CA THR A 555 17.10 2.73 30.72
C THR A 555 18.21 3.64 30.19
N LEU A 556 17.94 4.94 29.96
CA LEU A 556 18.95 5.91 29.53
C LEU A 556 19.93 6.34 30.63
N ASN A 557 19.54 6.22 31.91
CA ASN A 557 20.47 6.41 33.02
C ASN A 557 21.58 5.33 33.00
N TRP A 558 21.18 4.06 32.79
CA TRP A 558 22.11 2.93 32.69
C TRP A 558 22.85 2.85 31.34
N ASN A 559 22.21 3.21 30.23
CA ASN A 559 22.84 3.28 28.92
C ASN A 559 22.41 4.55 28.14
N PRO A 560 23.10 5.68 28.33
CA PRO A 560 22.82 6.93 27.64
C PRO A 560 22.85 6.82 26.10
N SER A 561 23.65 5.89 25.56
CA SER A 561 23.80 5.72 24.12
C SER A 561 22.60 5.00 23.45
N HIS A 562 21.73 4.32 24.21
CA HIS A 562 20.74 3.40 23.65
C HIS A 562 19.70 4.11 22.77
N GLN A 563 19.91 4.03 21.45
CA GLN A 563 19.18 4.80 20.46
C GLN A 563 17.69 4.45 20.41
N LEU A 564 17.36 3.15 20.42
CA LEU A 564 15.99 2.68 20.44
C LEU A 564 15.22 3.16 21.68
N THR A 565 15.89 3.32 22.83
CA THR A 565 15.24 3.89 24.03
C THR A 565 14.94 5.37 23.84
N ARG A 566 15.87 6.14 23.26
CA ARG A 566 15.64 7.56 22.93
C ARG A 566 14.45 7.69 21.96
N PHE A 567 14.39 6.85 20.92
CA PHE A 567 13.24 6.76 20.03
C PHE A 567 11.91 6.48 20.78
N TYR A 568 11.80 5.38 21.53
CA TYR A 568 10.56 5.04 22.24
C TYR A 568 10.19 6.07 23.32
N LEU A 569 11.17 6.73 23.94
CA LEU A 569 10.94 7.85 24.86
C LEU A 569 10.35 9.06 24.13
N GLY A 570 10.89 9.40 22.94
CA GLY A 570 10.31 10.43 22.07
C GLY A 570 8.88 10.08 21.65
N LEU A 571 8.60 8.84 21.27
CA LEU A 571 7.25 8.39 20.92
C LEU A 571 6.29 8.49 22.12
N ALA A 572 6.72 8.06 23.31
CA ALA A 572 5.91 8.15 24.53
C ALA A 572 5.60 9.61 24.90
N LEU A 573 6.61 10.49 24.91
CA LEU A 573 6.45 11.92 25.17
C LEU A 573 5.54 12.60 24.13
N ALA A 574 5.57 12.17 22.86
CA ALA A 574 4.69 12.69 21.82
C ALA A 574 3.21 12.28 22.02
N LEU A 575 2.97 11.04 22.48
CA LEU A 575 1.64 10.46 22.63
C LEU A 575 1.00 10.67 24.03
N GLN A 576 1.76 11.19 25.02
CA GLN A 576 1.21 11.60 26.31
C GLN A 576 0.01 12.55 26.15
N LYS A 577 -0.96 12.46 27.07
CA LYS A 577 -2.23 13.21 27.04
C LYS A 577 -2.09 14.74 26.89
N ASN A 578 -0.98 15.31 27.38
CA ASN A 578 -0.67 16.74 27.31
C ASN A 578 0.36 17.08 26.22
N GLY A 579 0.77 16.09 25.42
CA GLY A 579 1.96 16.12 24.58
C GLY A 579 3.26 16.28 25.39
N PRO A 580 4.41 16.51 24.72
CA PRO A 580 5.71 16.58 25.38
C PRO A 580 5.95 17.86 26.18
N GLY A 581 5.03 18.83 26.13
CA GLY A 581 5.14 20.11 26.84
C GLY A 581 6.47 20.83 26.57
N THR A 582 7.21 21.13 27.64
CA THR A 582 8.53 21.78 27.56
C THR A 582 9.61 20.91 26.90
N ARG A 583 9.39 19.60 26.75
CA ARG A 583 10.33 18.64 26.13
C ARG A 583 10.10 18.48 24.62
N ALA A 584 9.29 19.33 23.98
CA ALA A 584 8.99 19.24 22.55
C ALA A 584 10.25 19.16 21.67
N LYS A 585 11.28 19.98 21.93
CA LYS A 585 12.54 19.98 21.15
C LYS A 585 13.41 18.74 21.37
N GLU A 586 13.45 18.22 22.60
CA GLU A 586 14.05 16.92 22.92
C GLU A 586 13.36 15.78 22.17
N THR A 587 12.03 15.80 22.19
CA THR A 587 11.16 14.81 21.54
C THR A 587 11.36 14.79 20.03
N ILE A 588 11.40 15.98 19.40
CA ILE A 588 11.73 16.15 17.98
C ILE A 588 13.12 15.56 17.68
N GLY A 589 14.14 15.87 18.48
CA GLY A 589 15.51 15.36 18.29
C GLY A 589 15.57 13.83 18.27
N TYR A 590 14.95 13.16 19.24
CA TYR A 590 14.91 11.70 19.31
C TYR A 590 14.18 11.04 18.13
N LEU A 591 13.12 11.68 17.60
CA LEU A 591 12.36 11.17 16.46
C LEU A 591 13.10 11.39 15.12
N VAL A 592 13.79 12.53 14.94
CA VAL A 592 14.66 12.78 13.78
C VAL A 592 15.81 11.78 13.73
N GLU A 593 16.44 11.49 14.88
CA GLU A 593 17.55 10.53 14.99
C GLU A 593 17.13 9.11 14.55
N ALA A 594 15.93 8.67 14.97
CA ALA A 594 15.37 7.39 14.58
C ALA A 594 15.02 7.34 13.09
N MET A 595 14.41 8.41 12.56
CA MET A 595 14.05 8.54 11.16
C MET A 595 15.27 8.46 10.24
N GLU A 596 16.34 9.21 10.52
CA GLU A 596 17.54 9.18 9.66
C GLU A 596 18.26 7.83 9.69
N THR A 597 18.23 7.14 10.82
CA THR A 597 18.85 5.83 10.97
C THR A 597 18.09 4.77 10.17
N LEU A 598 16.75 4.74 10.28
CA LEU A 598 15.90 3.90 9.43
C LEU A 598 16.13 4.18 7.93
N LEU A 599 16.14 5.45 7.52
CA LEU A 599 16.35 5.82 6.13
C LEU A 599 17.77 5.46 5.65
N THR A 600 18.78 5.54 6.52
CA THR A 600 20.16 5.10 6.23
C THR A 600 20.26 3.58 6.08
N GLU A 601 19.59 2.80 6.93
CA GLU A 601 19.57 1.34 6.83
C GLU A 601 18.80 0.86 5.60
N ASN A 602 17.62 1.40 5.34
CA ASN A 602 16.88 1.13 4.11
C ASN A 602 17.68 1.53 2.86
N THR A 603 18.44 2.64 2.91
CA THR A 603 19.34 3.05 1.82
C THR A 603 20.43 2.01 1.56
N LYS A 604 21.06 1.44 2.61
CA LYS A 604 22.03 0.34 2.44
C LYS A 604 21.35 -0.89 1.79
N ALA A 605 20.18 -1.30 2.27
CA ALA A 605 19.43 -2.45 1.76
C ALA A 605 18.95 -2.27 0.31
N SER A 606 18.64 -1.05 -0.13
CA SER A 606 18.30 -0.77 -1.54
C SER A 606 19.51 -0.71 -2.48
N MET A 607 20.73 -0.60 -1.94
CA MET A 607 21.99 -0.63 -2.70
C MET A 607 22.60 -2.04 -2.86
N THR A 608 22.04 -3.07 -2.23
CA THR A 608 22.41 -4.48 -2.46
C THR A 608 21.49 -5.16 -3.48
N ALA A 609 21.94 -6.28 -4.05
CA ALA A 609 21.15 -7.08 -5.00
C ALA A 609 20.30 -8.19 -4.35
N THR A 610 20.38 -8.37 -3.02
CA THR A 610 19.48 -9.27 -2.27
C THR A 610 18.02 -8.88 -2.46
N ASP A 611 17.11 -9.86 -2.49
CA ASP A 611 15.69 -9.62 -2.72
C ASP A 611 15.06 -8.91 -1.48
N PRO A 612 14.26 -7.84 -1.64
CA PRO A 612 13.50 -7.26 -0.52
C PRO A 612 12.52 -8.23 0.16
N ARG A 613 12.31 -9.41 -0.43
CA ARG A 613 11.49 -10.51 0.07
C ARG A 613 12.28 -11.56 0.87
N GLU A 614 13.61 -11.44 0.95
CA GLU A 614 14.42 -12.23 1.89
C GLU A 614 14.16 -11.76 3.32
N ILE A 615 13.91 -12.70 4.23
CA ILE A 615 13.61 -12.41 5.64
C ILE A 615 14.92 -12.54 6.43
N GLU A 616 15.29 -11.49 7.16
CA GLU A 616 16.48 -11.49 8.02
C GLU A 616 16.25 -12.38 9.24
N SER A 617 17.24 -13.20 9.60
CA SER A 617 17.17 -14.17 10.71
C SER A 617 17.39 -13.53 12.09
N GLU A 618 16.62 -12.47 12.37
CA GLU A 618 16.69 -11.67 13.61
C GLU A 618 15.26 -11.39 14.14
N LEU A 619 15.03 -11.66 15.43
CA LEU A 619 13.71 -11.52 16.05
C LEU A 619 13.24 -10.05 16.03
N HIS A 620 11.93 -9.83 15.99
CA HIS A 620 11.31 -8.50 16.03
C HIS A 620 11.73 -7.71 17.27
N SER A 621 11.83 -8.39 18.42
CA SER A 621 12.30 -7.81 19.67
C SER A 621 13.79 -7.42 19.67
N GLU A 622 14.59 -7.95 18.73
CA GLU A 622 16.03 -7.69 18.60
C GLU A 622 16.30 -6.57 17.60
N ARG A 623 15.64 -6.60 16.43
CA ARG A 623 15.78 -5.58 15.38
C ARG A 623 14.52 -4.74 15.19
N LEU A 624 14.40 -3.73 16.05
CA LEU A 624 13.28 -2.77 16.04
C LEU A 624 13.47 -1.58 15.07
N LEU A 625 14.69 -1.35 14.56
CA LEU A 625 14.94 -0.44 13.43
C LEU A 625 14.64 -1.17 12.12
N ARG A 626 13.37 -1.20 11.72
CA ARG A 626 12.91 -1.71 10.42
C ARG A 626 11.55 -1.14 10.06
N SER A 627 11.27 -0.97 8.77
CA SER A 627 10.01 -0.34 8.29
C SER A 627 8.74 -1.12 8.63
N THR A 628 8.84 -2.39 9.02
CA THR A 628 7.72 -3.20 9.55
C THR A 628 7.39 -2.90 11.02
N ASN A 629 8.24 -2.18 11.76
CA ASN A 629 7.89 -1.69 13.10
C ASN A 629 6.97 -0.47 12.97
N VAL A 630 5.66 -0.70 13.09
CA VAL A 630 4.66 0.36 12.85
C VAL A 630 4.76 1.52 13.85
N HIS A 631 5.25 1.27 15.06
CA HIS A 631 5.50 2.33 16.05
C HIS A 631 6.58 3.31 15.57
N LEU A 632 7.57 2.85 14.81
CA LEU A 632 8.61 3.70 14.21
C LEU A 632 8.02 4.65 13.17
N LEU A 633 7.14 4.18 12.29
CA LEU A 633 6.45 5.04 11.33
C LEU A 633 5.44 5.98 12.01
N ARG A 634 4.74 5.53 13.06
CA ARG A 634 3.89 6.40 13.89
C ARG A 634 4.71 7.52 14.55
N GLY A 635 5.94 7.24 14.97
CA GLY A 635 6.89 8.25 15.44
C GLY A 635 7.26 9.28 14.37
N ILE A 636 7.38 8.88 13.10
CA ILE A 636 7.61 9.80 11.97
C ILE A 636 6.37 10.69 11.72
N VAL A 637 5.15 10.15 11.83
CA VAL A 637 3.92 10.98 11.79
C VAL A 637 3.90 11.99 12.93
N GLN A 638 4.16 11.55 14.17
CA GLN A 638 4.19 12.46 15.33
C GLN A 638 5.31 13.51 15.24
N LEU A 639 6.46 13.20 14.63
CA LEU A 639 7.48 14.17 14.29
C LEU A 639 6.94 15.29 13.39
N GLY A 640 6.21 14.94 12.32
CA GLY A 640 5.53 15.91 11.44
C GLY A 640 4.57 16.82 12.22
N CYS A 641 3.74 16.23 13.10
CA CYS A 641 2.80 16.96 13.95
C CYS A 641 3.50 17.90 14.93
N LEU A 642 4.62 17.48 15.52
CA LEU A 642 5.40 18.29 16.45
C LEU A 642 6.12 19.44 15.73
N LEU A 643 6.69 19.21 14.55
CA LEU A 643 7.34 20.24 13.74
C LEU A 643 6.34 21.30 13.24
N GLN A 644 5.13 20.89 12.85
CA GLN A 644 4.06 21.82 12.49
C GLN A 644 3.66 22.75 13.67
N ARG A 645 3.79 22.27 14.91
CA ARG A 645 3.50 23.03 16.15
C ARG A 645 4.70 23.83 16.69
N ASN A 646 5.93 23.50 16.28
CA ASN A 646 7.19 24.08 16.77
C ASN A 646 8.01 24.64 15.59
N SER A 647 7.44 25.59 14.85
CA SER A 647 8.01 26.18 13.62
C SER A 647 9.25 27.06 13.83
N ASP A 648 9.74 27.16 15.07
CA ASP A 648 11.02 27.76 15.41
C ASP A 648 12.21 26.77 15.31
N VAL A 649 11.94 25.46 15.23
CA VAL A 649 12.93 24.43 14.90
C VAL A 649 13.17 24.42 13.39
N LYS A 650 14.45 24.45 12.97
CA LYS A 650 14.85 24.60 11.55
C LYS A 650 15.84 23.56 11.04
N ASP A 651 16.58 22.91 11.95
CA ASP A 651 17.64 21.96 11.62
C ASP A 651 17.06 20.55 11.33
N CYS A 652 15.90 20.50 10.66
CA CYS A 652 15.10 19.30 10.45
C CYS A 652 14.27 19.38 9.15
N MET A 653 13.92 18.22 8.59
CA MET A 653 13.05 18.08 7.42
C MET A 653 11.71 18.82 7.62
N SER A 654 11.13 19.40 6.57
CA SER A 654 9.84 20.13 6.68
C SER A 654 8.70 19.18 7.08
N PRO A 655 7.66 19.64 7.82
CA PRO A 655 6.51 18.81 8.20
C PRO A 655 5.89 18.08 7.00
N GLN A 656 5.77 18.77 5.86
CA GLN A 656 5.29 18.20 4.61
C GLN A 656 6.16 17.02 4.16
N ASP A 657 7.48 17.23 4.06
CA ASP A 657 8.41 16.21 3.58
C ASP A 657 8.50 15.00 4.55
N VAL A 658 8.27 15.22 5.85
CA VAL A 658 8.12 14.15 6.86
C VAL A 658 6.84 13.34 6.65
N PHE A 659 5.69 13.98 6.40
CA PHE A 659 4.44 13.27 6.10
C PHE A 659 4.48 12.53 4.75
N HIS A 660 5.13 13.09 3.72
CA HIS A 660 5.41 12.38 2.47
C HIS A 660 6.34 11.17 2.70
N SER A 661 7.31 11.27 3.62
CA SER A 661 8.21 10.16 3.96
C SER A 661 7.50 9.02 4.71
N SER A 662 6.61 9.33 5.66
CA SER A 662 5.78 8.32 6.34
C SER A 662 4.78 7.65 5.39
N ALA A 663 4.13 8.42 4.50
CA ALA A 663 3.25 7.88 3.47
C ALA A 663 4.01 6.91 2.53
N LEU A 664 5.21 7.28 2.08
CA LEU A 664 6.05 6.41 1.25
C LEU A 664 6.44 5.11 1.98
N LEU A 665 6.95 5.22 3.22
CA LEU A 665 7.42 4.05 3.97
C LEU A 665 6.27 3.07 4.29
N ALA A 666 5.09 3.56 4.67
CA ALA A 666 3.93 2.71 4.88
C ALA A 666 3.49 2.03 3.56
N ALA A 667 3.37 2.82 2.48
CA ALA A 667 2.98 2.34 1.16
C ALA A 667 4.01 1.36 0.53
N GLN A 668 5.27 1.38 0.96
CA GLN A 668 6.29 0.41 0.56
C GLN A 668 6.16 -0.95 1.26
N ILE A 669 5.57 -1.01 2.46
CA ILE A 669 5.53 -2.24 3.27
C ILE A 669 4.20 -2.99 3.15
N LEU A 670 3.08 -2.29 2.97
CA LEU A 670 1.74 -2.90 2.79
C LEU A 670 1.68 -4.07 1.79
N PRO A 671 2.41 -4.07 0.64
CA PRO A 671 2.37 -5.20 -0.31
C PRO A 671 3.05 -6.50 0.19
N TYR A 672 3.88 -6.42 1.23
CA TYR A 672 4.73 -7.55 1.69
C TYR A 672 4.28 -8.17 3.01
N VAL A 673 3.34 -7.54 3.73
CA VAL A 673 2.77 -8.07 4.98
C VAL A 673 1.36 -8.60 4.76
N ALA A 674 0.97 -9.63 5.52
CA ALA A 674 -0.39 -10.13 5.55
C ALA A 674 -1.34 -9.09 6.16
N ARG A 675 -2.64 -9.16 5.82
CA ARG A 675 -3.69 -8.21 6.26
C ARG A 675 -4.14 -8.41 7.72
N GLY A 676 -3.16 -8.54 8.63
CA GLY A 676 -3.32 -8.55 10.07
C GLY A 676 -3.46 -7.15 10.68
N ASP A 677 -3.22 -7.06 11.98
CA ASP A 677 -3.31 -5.84 12.78
C ASP A 677 -2.17 -4.86 12.43
N GLY A 678 -0.97 -5.36 12.12
CA GLY A 678 0.16 -4.55 11.65
C GLY A 678 -0.09 -3.89 10.30
N TYR A 679 -0.70 -4.60 9.34
CA TYR A 679 -1.16 -4.01 8.07
C TYR A 679 -2.19 -2.91 8.31
N LYS A 680 -3.17 -3.14 9.19
CA LYS A 680 -4.17 -2.12 9.55
C LYS A 680 -3.54 -0.87 10.19
N GLN A 681 -2.56 -1.04 11.08
CA GLN A 681 -1.83 0.10 11.65
C GLN A 681 -1.00 0.84 10.59
N LEU A 682 -0.43 0.15 9.60
CA LEU A 682 0.28 0.76 8.47
C LEU A 682 -0.68 1.52 7.54
N GLU A 683 -1.89 1.02 7.29
CA GLU A 683 -2.94 1.77 6.60
C GLU A 683 -3.35 3.02 7.38
N TRP A 684 -3.47 2.93 8.71
CA TRP A 684 -3.78 4.10 9.53
C TRP A 684 -2.67 5.16 9.49
N VAL A 685 -1.39 4.76 9.56
CA VAL A 685 -0.25 5.66 9.34
C VAL A 685 -0.32 6.34 7.97
N LEU A 686 -0.69 5.61 6.91
CA LEU A 686 -0.88 6.17 5.58
C LEU A 686 -2.01 7.22 5.56
N LEU A 687 -3.16 6.92 6.19
CA LEU A 687 -4.30 7.84 6.31
C LEU A 687 -3.96 9.09 7.13
N GLU A 688 -3.27 8.97 8.27
CA GLU A 688 -2.79 10.11 9.08
C GLU A 688 -1.86 11.01 8.26
N SER A 689 -0.91 10.44 7.49
CA SER A 689 0.00 11.19 6.63
C SER A 689 -0.73 11.94 5.51
N HIS A 690 -1.73 11.32 4.87
CA HIS A 690 -2.60 12.01 3.88
C HIS A 690 -3.43 13.12 4.52
N ALA A 691 -4.02 12.86 5.69
CA ALA A 691 -4.86 13.81 6.42
C ALA A 691 -4.07 15.08 6.80
N HIS A 692 -2.87 14.94 7.39
CA HIS A 692 -2.07 16.10 7.77
C HIS A 692 -1.51 16.87 6.57
N LEU A 693 -1.20 16.21 5.44
CA LEU A 693 -0.87 16.91 4.19
C LEU A 693 -2.06 17.70 3.65
N LEU A 694 -3.28 17.15 3.72
CA LEU A 694 -4.52 17.86 3.36
C LEU A 694 -4.82 19.02 4.32
N GLU A 695 -4.58 18.88 5.62
CA GLU A 695 -4.69 19.96 6.60
C GLU A 695 -3.71 21.11 6.32
N ILE A 696 -2.44 20.79 6.04
CA ILE A 696 -1.44 21.79 5.67
C ILE A 696 -1.85 22.54 4.39
N LEU A 697 -2.31 21.83 3.35
CA LEU A 697 -2.76 22.45 2.11
C LEU A 697 -4.00 23.33 2.31
N THR A 698 -4.95 22.91 3.16
CA THR A 698 -6.18 23.68 3.46
C THR A 698 -5.97 24.80 4.49
N ALA A 699 -4.80 24.90 5.13
CA ALA A 699 -4.43 26.02 5.99
C ALA A 699 -3.91 27.25 5.21
N VAL A 700 -3.56 27.09 3.92
CA VAL A 700 -3.10 28.18 3.05
C VAL A 700 -4.28 29.05 2.64
N LYS A 701 -4.36 30.27 3.17
CA LYS A 701 -5.44 31.23 2.85
C LYS A 701 -5.19 31.99 1.55
N ASP A 702 -3.93 32.36 1.28
CA ASP A 702 -3.57 33.18 0.14
C ASP A 702 -3.33 32.30 -1.10
N ASN A 703 -4.19 32.42 -2.11
CA ASN A 703 -4.15 31.67 -3.37
C ASN A 703 -3.99 30.13 -3.20
N PRO A 704 -4.94 29.44 -2.52
CA PRO A 704 -4.87 28.00 -2.32
C PRO A 704 -4.90 27.23 -3.64
N ASN A 705 -4.06 26.19 -3.77
CA ASN A 705 -4.12 25.27 -4.91
C ASN A 705 -5.33 24.34 -4.77
N THR A 706 -6.50 24.83 -5.19
CA THR A 706 -7.79 24.12 -5.14
C THR A 706 -7.76 22.80 -5.89
N SER A 707 -7.01 22.68 -7.00
CA SER A 707 -6.86 21.45 -7.77
C SER A 707 -6.08 20.36 -7.01
N LEU A 708 -5.01 20.73 -6.29
CA LEU A 708 -4.27 19.77 -5.46
C LEU A 708 -5.05 19.38 -4.20
N ILE A 709 -5.85 20.28 -3.63
CA ILE A 709 -6.72 19.97 -2.49
C ILE A 709 -7.84 19.01 -2.92
N ASP A 710 -8.51 19.29 -4.05
CA ASP A 710 -9.49 18.41 -4.70
C ASP A 710 -8.91 16.99 -4.91
N GLN A 711 -7.77 16.90 -5.58
CA GLN A 711 -7.06 15.64 -5.83
C GLN A 711 -6.68 14.92 -4.51
N ARG A 712 -6.26 15.64 -3.46
CA ARG A 712 -5.98 15.07 -2.12
C ARG A 712 -7.23 14.54 -1.43
N CYS A 713 -8.35 15.27 -1.49
CA CYS A 713 -9.61 14.81 -0.89
C CYS A 713 -10.14 13.55 -1.59
N GLN A 714 -10.13 13.51 -2.93
CA GLN A 714 -10.53 12.32 -3.70
C GLN A 714 -9.65 11.11 -3.34
N ARG A 715 -8.32 11.29 -3.28
CA ARG A 715 -7.36 10.24 -2.91
C ARG A 715 -7.57 9.72 -1.48
N LEU A 716 -7.72 10.61 -0.49
CA LEU A 716 -7.95 10.22 0.90
C LEU A 716 -9.32 9.53 1.07
N SER A 717 -10.37 10.02 0.40
CA SER A 717 -11.68 9.37 0.36
C SER A 717 -11.60 7.95 -0.22
N ALA A 718 -10.92 7.80 -1.36
CA ALA A 718 -10.67 6.50 -1.98
C ALA A 718 -9.86 5.55 -1.08
N LEU A 719 -8.84 6.05 -0.37
CA LEU A 719 -8.06 5.25 0.57
C LEU A 719 -8.89 4.75 1.75
N ILE A 720 -9.80 5.58 2.30
CA ILE A 720 -10.68 5.17 3.40
C ILE A 720 -11.68 4.12 2.92
N ILE A 721 -12.32 4.34 1.77
CA ILE A 721 -13.28 3.41 1.14
C ILE A 721 -12.62 2.05 0.82
N ASN A 722 -11.34 2.03 0.43
CA ASN A 722 -10.59 0.82 0.11
C ASN A 722 -9.68 0.32 1.27
N SER A 723 -9.91 0.80 2.51
CA SER A 723 -9.15 0.37 3.69
C SER A 723 -9.67 -0.95 4.28
N THR A 724 -8.84 -1.65 5.03
CA THR A 724 -9.20 -2.85 5.81
C THR A 724 -9.54 -2.53 7.27
N LEU A 725 -9.69 -1.24 7.58
CA LEU A 725 -9.94 -0.73 8.91
C LEU A 725 -11.42 -0.89 9.32
N PRO A 726 -11.71 -1.20 10.59
CA PRO A 726 -13.07 -1.16 11.09
C PRO A 726 -13.60 0.27 11.08
N MET A 727 -14.84 0.46 10.64
CA MET A 727 -15.50 1.76 10.62
C MET A 727 -15.79 2.23 12.05
N ASN A 728 -15.02 3.21 12.52
CA ASN A 728 -15.15 3.79 13.86
C ASN A 728 -15.35 5.31 13.76
N GLU A 729 -15.79 5.97 14.84
CA GLU A 729 -16.11 7.41 14.83
C GLU A 729 -14.91 8.29 14.37
N ALA A 730 -13.65 7.84 14.52
CA ALA A 730 -12.47 8.56 14.04
C ALA A 730 -12.30 8.45 12.51
N LEU A 731 -12.39 7.25 11.95
CA LEU A 731 -12.33 6.99 10.50
C LEU A 731 -13.53 7.61 9.77
N LEU A 732 -14.73 7.48 10.34
CA LEU A 732 -15.97 8.08 9.84
C LEU A 732 -15.92 9.61 9.88
N SER A 733 -15.43 10.20 10.98
CA SER A 733 -15.21 11.66 11.07
C SER A 733 -14.13 12.14 10.11
N LEU A 734 -13.08 11.35 9.84
CA LEU A 734 -12.05 11.70 8.87
C LEU A 734 -12.62 11.69 7.45
N GLN A 735 -13.41 10.69 7.10
CA GLN A 735 -14.10 10.58 5.81
C GLN A 735 -15.06 11.75 5.60
N GLU A 736 -15.99 11.97 6.54
CA GLU A 736 -16.95 13.08 6.50
C GLU A 736 -16.25 14.44 6.33
N ARG A 737 -15.22 14.73 7.14
CA ARG A 737 -14.45 15.99 7.03
C ARG A 737 -13.70 16.13 5.70
N THR A 738 -13.26 15.01 5.12
CA THR A 738 -12.59 14.99 3.81
C THR A 738 -13.58 15.31 2.69
N CYS A 739 -14.78 14.71 2.72
CA CYS A 739 -15.85 15.03 1.79
C CYS A 739 -16.37 16.47 1.98
N GLN A 740 -16.49 16.96 3.21
CA GLN A 740 -16.81 18.38 3.49
C GLN A 740 -15.73 19.32 2.92
N LYS A 741 -14.44 19.03 3.08
CA LYS A 741 -13.34 19.80 2.44
C LYS A 741 -13.44 19.81 0.91
N LEU A 742 -13.82 18.69 0.30
CA LEU A 742 -14.03 18.58 -1.15
C LEU A 742 -15.22 19.43 -1.62
N VAL A 743 -16.38 19.26 -0.99
CA VAL A 743 -17.62 20.02 -1.26
C VAL A 743 -17.44 21.52 -0.98
N ASN A 744 -16.56 21.91 -0.05
CA ASN A 744 -16.21 23.31 0.19
C ASN A 744 -15.49 23.99 -0.98
N ILE A 745 -14.82 23.23 -1.85
CA ILE A 745 -14.15 23.76 -3.05
C ILE A 745 -15.03 23.59 -4.29
N GLN A 746 -15.83 22.51 -4.33
CA GLN A 746 -16.70 22.18 -5.47
C GLN A 746 -18.13 21.87 -5.01
N PRO A 747 -18.89 22.87 -4.50
CA PRO A 747 -20.22 22.65 -3.90
C PRO A 747 -21.30 22.23 -4.91
N CYS A 748 -21.01 22.39 -6.19
CA CYS A 748 -21.89 22.07 -7.31
C CYS A 748 -21.42 20.83 -8.10
N ASN A 749 -20.34 20.16 -7.69
CA ASN A 749 -19.91 18.90 -8.30
C ASN A 749 -20.70 17.72 -7.69
N SER A 750 -21.46 17.03 -8.55
CA SER A 750 -22.23 15.83 -8.21
C SER A 750 -21.39 14.73 -7.53
N HIS A 751 -20.18 14.44 -8.01
CA HIS A 751 -19.32 13.43 -7.40
C HIS A 751 -18.90 13.81 -5.97
N SER A 752 -18.60 15.08 -5.72
CA SER A 752 -18.28 15.61 -4.39
C SER A 752 -19.45 15.46 -3.42
N LEU A 753 -20.68 15.75 -3.88
CA LEU A 753 -21.91 15.61 -3.12
C LEU A 753 -22.26 14.13 -2.85
N TYR A 754 -22.03 13.26 -3.84
CA TYR A 754 -22.18 11.81 -3.70
C TYR A 754 -21.23 11.22 -2.64
N LEU A 755 -19.95 11.60 -2.65
CA LEU A 755 -18.98 11.16 -1.64
C LEU A 755 -19.36 11.64 -0.24
N LEU A 756 -19.92 12.86 -0.10
CA LEU A 756 -20.44 13.35 1.17
C LEU A 756 -21.67 12.55 1.64
N GLY A 757 -22.60 12.23 0.73
CA GLY A 757 -23.76 11.37 1.02
C GLY A 757 -23.35 9.96 1.48
N LEU A 758 -22.35 9.34 0.85
CA LEU A 758 -21.77 8.08 1.30
C LEU A 758 -21.15 8.19 2.71
N ALA A 759 -20.38 9.26 2.96
CA ALA A 759 -19.73 9.48 4.25
C ALA A 759 -20.75 9.66 5.39
N GLN A 760 -21.85 10.37 5.11
CA GLN A 760 -22.95 10.56 6.05
C GLN A 760 -23.75 9.26 6.24
N PHE A 761 -24.01 8.49 5.18
CA PHE A 761 -24.70 7.20 5.28
C PHE A 761 -23.91 6.17 6.10
N ALA A 762 -22.61 5.99 5.83
CA ALA A 762 -21.76 5.10 6.62
C ALA A 762 -21.70 5.53 8.10
N LYS A 763 -21.77 6.84 8.38
CA LYS A 763 -21.84 7.40 9.73
C LYS A 763 -23.22 7.21 10.38
N TYR A 764 -24.30 7.12 9.61
CA TYR A 764 -25.63 6.71 10.08
C TYR A 764 -25.64 5.21 10.45
N GLU A 765 -25.12 4.34 9.58
CA GLU A 765 -25.08 2.88 9.81
C GLU A 765 -24.30 2.51 11.08
N ASN A 766 -23.33 3.34 11.47
CA ASN A 766 -22.53 3.19 12.69
C ASN A 766 -23.00 4.11 13.84
N CYS A 767 -24.18 4.73 13.73
CA CYS A 767 -24.76 5.59 14.77
C CYS A 767 -25.90 4.88 15.53
N PRO A 768 -25.85 4.87 16.87
CA PRO A 768 -26.99 4.53 17.71
C PRO A 768 -28.33 5.14 17.27
N PRO A 769 -29.44 4.36 17.26
CA PRO A 769 -30.78 4.87 16.98
C PRO A 769 -31.18 6.00 17.94
N GLY A 770 -31.70 7.09 17.38
CA GLY A 770 -32.07 8.29 18.11
C GLY A 770 -31.96 9.54 17.25
N ASP A 771 -32.08 10.72 17.85
CA ASP A 771 -32.15 11.97 17.10
C ASP A 771 -30.82 12.35 16.41
N LYS A 772 -29.67 11.86 16.91
CA LYS A 772 -28.38 11.93 16.18
C LYS A 772 -28.47 11.16 14.84
N ALA A 773 -28.97 9.92 14.86
CA ALA A 773 -29.12 9.12 13.66
C ALA A 773 -30.14 9.73 12.68
N LYS A 774 -31.31 10.20 13.17
CA LYS A 774 -32.29 10.89 12.32
C LYS A 774 -31.66 12.07 11.58
N LYS A 775 -30.95 12.96 12.28
CA LYS A 775 -30.29 14.12 11.64
C LYS A 775 -29.21 13.71 10.63
N ILE A 776 -28.46 12.64 10.90
CA ILE A 776 -27.48 12.12 9.92
C ILE A 776 -28.19 11.53 8.69
N MET A 777 -29.36 10.89 8.84
CA MET A 777 -30.18 10.44 7.71
C MET A 777 -30.75 11.62 6.91
N GLU A 778 -31.26 12.66 7.58
CA GLU A 778 -31.71 13.91 6.95
C GLU A 778 -30.59 14.55 6.12
N ASP A 779 -29.39 14.73 6.72
CA ASP A 779 -28.19 15.23 6.03
C ASP A 779 -27.77 14.31 4.85
N THR A 780 -27.85 12.98 5.02
CA THR A 780 -27.54 11.96 3.99
C THR A 780 -28.47 12.08 2.78
N LEU A 781 -29.79 12.06 3.01
CA LEU A 781 -30.80 12.20 1.97
C LEU A 781 -30.64 13.55 1.26
N ALA A 782 -30.43 14.63 2.01
CA ALA A 782 -30.17 15.96 1.45
C ALA A 782 -28.94 15.98 0.53
N SER A 783 -27.84 15.32 0.89
CA SER A 783 -26.63 15.21 0.07
C SER A 783 -26.83 14.38 -1.21
N PHE A 784 -27.49 13.22 -1.14
CA PHE A 784 -27.78 12.42 -2.34
C PHE A 784 -28.77 13.12 -3.27
N HIS A 785 -29.81 13.76 -2.72
CA HIS A 785 -30.73 14.58 -3.51
C HIS A 785 -30.02 15.77 -4.15
N ALA A 786 -29.15 16.48 -3.43
CA ALA A 786 -28.36 17.57 -3.99
C ALA A 786 -27.42 17.09 -5.12
N CYS A 787 -26.84 15.90 -5.01
CA CYS A 787 -26.08 15.28 -6.10
C CYS A 787 -26.94 15.08 -7.36
N ILE A 788 -28.13 14.49 -7.22
CA ILE A 788 -29.03 14.20 -8.34
C ILE A 788 -29.60 15.50 -8.94
N ASP A 789 -29.97 16.48 -8.10
CA ASP A 789 -30.42 17.80 -8.52
C ASP A 789 -29.37 18.56 -9.34
N MET A 790 -28.09 18.20 -9.23
CA MET A 790 -26.99 18.83 -9.98
C MET A 790 -26.64 18.14 -11.30
N GLU A 791 -27.22 16.97 -11.62
CA GLU A 791 -27.04 16.30 -12.91
C GLU A 791 -27.44 17.21 -14.09
N GLY A 792 -26.65 17.23 -15.16
CA GLY A 792 -26.88 18.06 -16.34
C GLY A 792 -26.58 19.57 -16.15
N LYS A 793 -26.28 20.02 -14.93
CA LYS A 793 -25.85 21.41 -14.63
C LYS A 793 -24.32 21.51 -14.59
N PRO A 794 -23.71 22.70 -14.79
CA PRO A 794 -22.27 22.91 -14.58
C PRO A 794 -21.87 22.71 -13.11
N ALA A 795 -20.64 22.24 -12.89
CA ALA A 795 -20.10 21.94 -11.56
C ALA A 795 -19.67 23.17 -10.73
N GLY A 796 -19.90 24.39 -11.23
CA GLY A 796 -19.65 25.65 -10.53
C GLY A 796 -20.86 26.60 -10.60
N GLY A 797 -21.25 27.15 -9.47
CA GLY A 797 -22.44 28.01 -9.29
C GLY A 797 -22.67 28.32 -7.80
N ASP A 798 -23.85 28.86 -7.46
CA ASP A 798 -24.28 28.98 -6.06
C ASP A 798 -24.55 27.57 -5.47
N PRO A 799 -24.21 27.29 -4.20
CA PRO A 799 -24.37 25.97 -3.57
C PRO A 799 -25.85 25.53 -3.49
N PRO A 800 -26.16 24.22 -3.59
CA PRO A 800 -27.53 23.72 -3.47
C PRO A 800 -28.19 24.07 -2.12
N GLN A 801 -29.47 24.45 -2.12
CA GLN A 801 -30.19 24.83 -0.88
C GLN A 801 -30.16 23.73 0.19
N LYS A 802 -30.45 22.48 -0.22
CA LYS A 802 -30.37 21.25 0.60
C LYS A 802 -28.99 21.03 1.26
N LEU A 803 -27.92 21.59 0.69
CA LEU A 803 -26.57 21.55 1.26
C LEU A 803 -26.38 22.68 2.29
N THR A 804 -26.86 23.88 1.99
CA THR A 804 -26.73 25.05 2.88
C THR A 804 -27.56 24.95 4.17
N GLU A 805 -28.57 24.08 4.16
CA GLU A 805 -29.41 23.74 5.32
C GLU A 805 -28.69 22.83 6.33
N GLN A 806 -27.63 22.11 5.92
CA GLN A 806 -26.88 21.21 6.81
C GLN A 806 -26.06 21.98 7.85
N GLN A 807 -26.03 21.46 9.09
CA GLN A 807 -25.44 22.15 10.25
C GLN A 807 -23.98 22.58 10.01
N TRP A 808 -23.17 21.68 9.47
CA TRP A 808 -21.74 21.90 9.28
C TRP A 808 -21.46 23.04 8.27
N TRP A 809 -22.36 23.26 7.31
CA TRP A 809 -22.24 24.37 6.36
C TRP A 809 -22.57 25.70 7.04
N GLN A 810 -23.60 25.74 7.89
CA GLN A 810 -23.95 26.93 8.68
C GLN A 810 -22.85 27.29 9.67
N ASP A 811 -22.31 26.30 10.39
CA ASP A 811 -21.21 26.48 11.34
C ASP A 811 -19.93 27.00 10.64
N LYS A 812 -19.63 26.49 9.44
CA LYS A 812 -18.56 27.00 8.56
C LYS A 812 -18.80 28.46 8.17
N VAL A 813 -19.96 28.81 7.62
CA VAL A 813 -20.26 30.19 7.18
C VAL A 813 -20.15 31.17 8.34
N LYS A 814 -20.65 30.78 9.53
CA LYS A 814 -20.50 31.54 10.77
C LYS A 814 -19.03 31.71 11.17
N ALA A 815 -18.22 30.66 11.12
CA ALA A 815 -16.79 30.73 11.43
C ALA A 815 -16.01 31.62 10.43
N GLU A 816 -16.39 31.60 9.15
CA GLU A 816 -15.83 32.51 8.14
C GLU A 816 -16.23 33.98 8.38
N GLU A 817 -17.47 34.24 8.79
CA GLU A 817 -17.90 35.57 9.22
C GLU A 817 -17.16 36.07 10.47
N GLU A 818 -17.04 35.22 11.49
CA GLU A 818 -16.31 35.55 12.73
C GLU A 818 -14.82 35.80 12.45
N ALA A 819 -14.21 35.02 11.53
CA ALA A 819 -12.85 35.26 11.06
C ALA A 819 -12.70 36.59 10.31
N LYS A 820 -13.65 36.94 9.41
CA LYS A 820 -13.66 38.24 8.71
C LYS A 820 -13.78 39.40 9.70
N LYS A 821 -14.75 39.34 10.62
CA LYS A 821 -14.95 40.34 11.69
C LYS A 821 -13.70 40.49 12.56
N ALA A 822 -13.02 39.41 12.90
CA ALA A 822 -11.76 39.43 13.64
C ALA A 822 -10.55 39.98 12.85
N GLU A 823 -10.56 39.88 11.52
CA GLU A 823 -9.53 40.46 10.65
C GLU A 823 -9.77 41.96 10.38
N GLU A 824 -11.01 42.36 10.20
CA GLU A 824 -11.45 43.77 10.13
C GLU A 824 -11.16 44.50 11.45
N ALA A 825 -11.44 43.89 12.60
CA ALA A 825 -11.09 44.42 13.92
C ALA A 825 -9.57 44.61 14.11
N LYS A 826 -8.72 43.82 13.43
CA LYS A 826 -7.26 44.00 13.40
C LYS A 826 -6.78 45.09 12.44
N LYS A 827 -7.63 45.54 11.50
CA LYS A 827 -7.36 46.62 10.55
C LYS A 827 -7.88 47.98 11.04
N ALA A 828 -8.67 48.01 12.12
CA ALA A 828 -9.10 49.24 12.76
C ALA A 828 -7.93 50.00 13.42
N PRO A 829 -7.82 51.34 13.28
CA PRO A 829 -6.78 52.11 13.93
C PRO A 829 -6.98 52.15 15.47
N PRO A 830 -5.89 52.21 16.27
CA PRO A 830 -6.00 52.25 17.72
C PRO A 830 -6.71 53.53 18.18
N ALA A 831 -7.82 53.36 18.91
CA ALA A 831 -8.61 54.48 19.42
C ALA A 831 -7.76 55.40 20.31
N ALA A 832 -7.87 56.72 20.09
CA ALA A 832 -7.07 57.72 20.79
C ALA A 832 -7.38 57.73 22.30
N LYS A 833 -6.34 57.88 23.13
CA LYS A 833 -6.48 58.02 24.58
C LYS A 833 -7.24 59.32 24.93
N PRO A 834 -8.27 59.28 25.78
CA PRO A 834 -8.78 60.49 26.43
C PRO A 834 -7.69 61.16 27.28
N GLY A 835 -7.67 62.50 27.28
CA GLY A 835 -6.76 63.30 28.10
C GLY A 835 -7.11 63.28 29.59
N ALA A 836 -6.17 63.71 30.44
CA ALA A 836 -6.33 63.68 31.90
C ALA A 836 -6.69 65.06 32.49
N GLY A 837 -7.56 65.05 33.51
CA GLY A 837 -7.91 66.21 34.35
C GLY A 837 -9.43 66.40 34.51
N GLY A 838 -10.00 66.47 35.72
CA GLY A 838 -9.40 66.24 37.04
C GLY A 838 -10.33 66.57 38.22
N ALA A 839 -9.85 66.25 39.43
CA ALA A 839 -10.38 66.64 40.75
C ALA A 839 -11.67 65.99 41.31
N ALA A 840 -11.79 66.10 42.65
CA ALA A 840 -12.93 65.83 43.55
C ALA A 840 -13.33 64.37 43.94
N LYS A 841 -13.54 64.20 45.25
CA LYS A 841 -14.03 63.05 46.05
C LYS A 841 -15.19 63.61 46.96
N PRO A 842 -15.80 62.87 47.92
CA PRO A 842 -16.43 61.53 47.89
C PRO A 842 -17.82 61.48 48.64
N GLY A 843 -18.49 60.32 48.69
CA GLY A 843 -19.59 59.99 49.63
C GLY A 843 -20.71 59.16 48.96
N ALA A 844 -21.08 57.93 49.35
CA ALA A 844 -21.56 57.37 50.65
C ALA A 844 -23.04 57.74 50.97
N GLY A 845 -23.99 56.83 51.23
CA GLY A 845 -24.03 55.34 51.25
C GLY A 845 -25.35 54.82 50.63
N LYS A 846 -25.95 53.67 50.96
CA LYS A 846 -25.78 52.68 52.05
C LYS A 846 -26.34 51.29 51.64
N ALA A 847 -26.00 50.27 52.44
CA ALA A 847 -26.76 49.03 52.72
C ALA A 847 -26.85 47.92 51.64
N ALA A 848 -26.82 46.68 52.15
CA ALA A 848 -27.16 45.41 51.47
C ALA A 848 -28.39 44.78 52.20
N PRO A 849 -28.89 43.56 51.89
CA PRO A 849 -28.14 42.32 52.20
C PRO A 849 -28.39 41.07 51.31
N ALA A 850 -27.53 40.05 51.48
CA ALA A 850 -27.82 38.60 51.43
C ALA A 850 -28.24 37.89 50.11
N ARG A 851 -27.93 36.59 49.86
CA ARG A 851 -26.84 35.70 50.34
C ARG A 851 -26.80 34.38 49.52
N GLY A 852 -25.59 33.83 49.26
CA GLY A 852 -25.34 32.49 48.67
C GLY A 852 -24.82 32.57 47.23
N GLY A 853 -23.78 31.87 46.77
CA GLY A 853 -22.86 30.92 47.43
C GLY A 853 -23.18 29.44 47.13
N ALA A 854 -22.22 28.53 46.94
CA ALA A 854 -20.74 28.61 46.78
C ALA A 854 -20.24 27.23 46.24
N ALA A 855 -18.97 26.89 45.98
CA ALA A 855 -17.66 27.56 46.10
C ALA A 855 -16.61 26.87 45.17
N ALA A 856 -15.43 27.48 44.96
CA ALA A 856 -14.21 26.76 44.54
C ALA A 856 -12.96 27.34 45.27
N ARG A 857 -12.08 26.47 45.77
CA ARG A 857 -10.81 26.80 46.45
C ARG A 857 -9.63 26.36 45.56
N GLY A 858 -8.42 26.93 45.61
CA GLY A 858 -7.92 28.03 46.46
C GLY A 858 -6.73 27.59 47.33
N ALA A 859 -5.50 27.80 46.85
CA ALA A 859 -4.24 27.67 47.61
C ALA A 859 -3.17 28.66 47.05
N PRO A 860 -2.18 29.14 47.83
CA PRO A 860 -1.68 30.50 47.63
C PRO A 860 -0.16 30.66 47.40
N ALA A 861 0.22 31.83 46.88
CA ALA A 861 1.61 32.34 46.92
C ALA A 861 1.91 33.08 48.24
N ALA A 862 3.15 32.99 48.72
CA ALA A 862 3.66 33.68 49.91
C ALA A 862 4.63 34.84 49.55
N ARG A 863 4.97 35.70 50.53
CA ARG A 863 5.59 37.03 50.32
C ARG A 863 7.03 37.14 50.83
N GLY A 864 7.85 37.98 50.19
CA GLY A 864 9.06 38.60 50.76
C GLY A 864 9.75 39.51 49.73
N ARG A 865 9.52 40.84 49.70
CA ARG A 865 10.22 41.90 50.46
C ARG A 865 11.76 41.91 50.27
N GLY A 866 12.29 42.97 49.63
CA GLY A 866 13.73 43.28 49.70
C GLY A 866 14.25 44.17 48.57
N ALA A 867 14.44 45.46 48.85
CA ALA A 867 15.28 46.42 48.11
C ALA A 867 15.97 47.32 49.16
N PRO A 868 16.94 48.21 48.84
CA PRO A 868 17.56 48.53 47.54
C PRO A 868 19.11 48.50 47.58
N ALA A 869 19.79 48.86 46.47
CA ALA A 869 20.93 49.81 46.43
C ALA A 869 21.63 49.90 45.05
N ALA A 870 22.21 51.06 44.79
CA ALA A 870 23.26 51.37 43.79
C ALA A 870 24.33 52.23 44.55
N PRO A 871 25.60 52.46 44.10
CA PRO A 871 25.96 52.72 42.69
C PRO A 871 27.38 52.30 42.18
N ALA A 872 27.51 52.31 40.84
CA ALA A 872 28.61 52.82 39.98
C ALA A 872 30.14 52.66 40.30
N ARG A 873 30.86 52.26 39.22
CA ARG A 873 32.28 52.56 38.80
C ARG A 873 33.48 51.85 39.45
N GLY A 874 34.32 51.24 38.60
CA GLY A 874 35.49 52.00 38.08
C GLY A 874 36.83 51.29 37.76
N GLY A 875 37.13 51.08 36.46
CA GLY A 875 38.49 51.03 35.88
C GLY A 875 39.33 49.74 36.10
N ALA A 876 40.46 49.52 35.40
CA ALA A 876 41.10 50.14 34.22
C ALA A 876 42.22 49.16 33.70
N SER A 877 42.95 49.26 32.59
CA SER A 877 43.11 50.17 31.42
C SER A 877 43.59 49.30 30.20
N VAL A 878 44.43 49.62 29.18
CA VAL A 878 45.30 50.76 28.77
C VAL A 878 45.67 50.66 27.26
N ARG A 879 45.92 51.81 26.57
CA ARG A 879 46.64 52.07 25.26
C ARG A 879 46.34 51.20 23.99
N GLY A 880 46.29 51.74 22.76
CA GLY A 880 46.17 53.15 22.33
C GLY A 880 46.66 53.52 20.90
N GLY A 881 45.72 53.83 19.98
CA GLY A 881 45.89 54.69 18.76
C GLY A 881 46.63 54.12 17.51
N PRO A 882 46.68 54.85 16.36
CA PRO A 882 45.89 56.05 15.95
C PRO A 882 45.39 56.10 14.46
N ALA A 883 44.38 56.96 14.16
CA ALA A 883 44.09 57.68 12.88
C ALA A 883 43.91 56.93 11.53
N THR A 884 43.17 57.35 10.48
CA THR A 884 41.95 58.19 10.18
C THR A 884 41.48 57.77 8.73
N ARG A 885 40.54 58.33 7.93
CA ARG A 885 39.70 59.56 7.87
C ARG A 885 38.59 59.40 6.78
N GLY A 886 37.40 60.03 6.93
CA GLY A 886 36.58 60.54 5.79
C GLY A 886 35.33 59.77 5.29
N GLY A 887 34.26 60.54 5.00
CA GLY A 887 33.07 60.23 4.17
C GLY A 887 32.71 61.49 3.35
N PRO A 888 31.45 61.79 2.92
CA PRO A 888 30.17 61.10 3.06
C PRO A 888 29.40 60.97 1.71
N ALA A 889 28.10 61.31 1.62
CA ALA A 889 27.18 61.01 0.49
C ALA A 889 26.55 62.25 -0.20
N ALA A 890 25.98 62.07 -1.43
CA ALA A 890 24.62 62.52 -1.87
C ALA A 890 24.44 62.88 -3.39
N LYS A 891 23.25 62.57 -3.91
CA LYS A 891 22.52 63.13 -5.10
C LYS A 891 23.04 62.88 -6.55
N ALA A 892 22.09 63.03 -7.49
CA ALA A 892 22.21 62.87 -8.96
C ALA A 892 22.25 64.26 -9.67
N PRO A 893 22.41 64.36 -11.02
CA PRO A 893 21.30 64.12 -11.96
C PRO A 893 21.73 63.44 -13.31
N ALA A 894 20.91 63.56 -14.36
CA ALA A 894 20.97 62.76 -15.60
C ALA A 894 21.66 63.45 -16.81
N GLY A 895 21.97 62.64 -17.85
CA GLY A 895 22.36 63.08 -19.19
C GLY A 895 21.75 62.17 -20.28
N LYS A 896 21.30 62.74 -21.41
CA LYS A 896 20.68 62.03 -22.55
C LYS A 896 21.65 61.97 -23.75
N THR A 897 21.55 60.93 -24.60
CA THR A 897 21.52 61.08 -26.09
C THR A 897 21.29 59.73 -26.82
N ALA A 898 20.78 59.81 -28.05
CA ALA A 898 20.57 58.74 -29.05
C ALA A 898 20.13 59.38 -30.40
N PRO A 899 19.90 58.66 -31.52
CA PRO A 899 20.51 57.41 -32.02
C PRO A 899 21.48 57.72 -33.20
N PRO A 900 21.20 57.70 -34.54
CA PRO A 900 20.12 57.14 -35.39
C PRO A 900 20.55 56.23 -36.59
N ALA A 901 19.57 55.51 -37.18
CA ALA A 901 19.44 55.15 -38.62
C ALA A 901 20.44 54.16 -39.31
N ALA A 902 20.15 53.56 -40.48
CA ALA A 902 18.89 53.05 -41.08
C ALA A 902 19.13 52.25 -42.41
N GLY A 903 18.19 51.36 -42.77
CA GLY A 903 18.01 50.79 -44.13
C GLY A 903 18.53 49.36 -44.34
N LYS A 904 18.14 48.61 -45.38
CA LYS A 904 17.03 48.73 -46.37
C LYS A 904 16.94 47.40 -47.17
N ALA A 905 15.75 46.93 -47.53
CA ALA A 905 15.58 45.81 -48.50
C ALA A 905 15.68 46.34 -49.96
N PRO A 906 16.03 45.50 -50.96
CA PRO A 906 15.02 44.72 -51.73
C PRO A 906 15.56 43.36 -52.29
N ALA A 907 14.94 42.66 -53.25
CA ALA A 907 13.57 42.08 -53.27
C ALA A 907 13.37 41.16 -54.53
N GLY A 908 12.59 40.07 -54.39
CA GLY A 908 12.03 39.28 -55.50
C GLY A 908 12.89 38.13 -56.06
N LYS A 909 12.36 37.21 -56.88
CA LYS A 909 10.95 37.00 -57.30
C LYS A 909 10.74 35.60 -57.93
N THR A 910 9.50 35.30 -58.38
CA THR A 910 9.00 34.12 -59.15
C THR A 910 8.72 32.81 -58.36
N SER A 911 7.73 31.97 -58.70
CA SER A 911 6.37 32.20 -59.28
C SER A 911 5.52 30.91 -59.32
N SER A 912 4.28 30.95 -58.79
CA SER A 912 2.96 30.44 -59.28
C SER A 912 2.82 29.16 -60.16
N HIS A 913 1.63 28.57 -60.40
CA HIS A 913 0.22 28.84 -60.01
C HIS A 913 -0.33 27.66 -59.15
N THR A 914 -1.59 27.17 -59.08
CA THR A 914 -2.97 27.39 -59.65
C THR A 914 -3.93 26.54 -58.74
N CYS A 915 -5.27 26.51 -58.77
CA CYS A 915 -6.42 27.44 -58.91
C CYS A 915 -7.71 26.55 -58.75
N GLU A 916 -8.94 26.98 -58.40
CA GLU A 916 -9.56 28.19 -57.84
C GLU A 916 -11.08 27.93 -57.64
N ALA A 917 -11.90 28.97 -57.39
CA ALA A 917 -13.38 29.07 -57.46
C ALA A 917 -14.22 28.81 -56.18
N THR A 918 -15.33 29.52 -55.82
CA THR A 918 -15.85 30.94 -55.89
C THR A 918 -17.36 30.93 -55.48
N PRO A 919 -18.15 32.04 -55.37
CA PRO A 919 -17.93 33.42 -54.85
C PRO A 919 -19.08 33.87 -53.83
N PRO A 920 -19.62 35.12 -53.73
CA PRO A 920 -19.54 35.86 -52.45
C PRO A 920 -20.76 36.79 -52.08
N LYS A 921 -20.49 37.88 -51.31
CA LYS A 921 -21.25 39.14 -51.02
C LYS A 921 -22.05 39.19 -49.69
N THR A 922 -22.15 40.31 -48.95
CA THR A 922 -21.51 41.66 -49.03
C THR A 922 -21.45 42.32 -47.63
N SER A 923 -20.66 43.40 -47.49
CA SER A 923 -20.56 44.28 -46.30
C SER A 923 -21.52 45.48 -46.35
N ASP A 924 -21.61 46.27 -45.26
CA ASP A 924 -21.10 47.67 -45.25
C ASP A 924 -21.21 48.36 -43.88
N LYS A 925 -20.68 49.60 -43.79
CA LYS A 925 -20.28 50.31 -42.55
C LYS A 925 -20.36 51.83 -42.75
N ALA A 926 -20.95 52.57 -41.79
CA ALA A 926 -21.06 54.04 -41.87
C ALA A 926 -20.97 54.73 -40.48
N THR A 927 -20.77 56.05 -40.49
CA THR A 927 -20.42 56.91 -39.33
C THR A 927 -21.28 58.18 -39.26
N SER A 928 -21.67 58.64 -38.05
CA SER A 928 -21.66 60.07 -37.66
C SER A 928 -22.21 60.33 -36.24
N GLU A 929 -21.75 61.45 -35.66
CA GLU A 929 -22.24 62.16 -34.46
C GLU A 929 -22.34 63.67 -34.86
N PRO A 930 -22.83 64.64 -34.05
CA PRO A 930 -23.58 64.55 -32.78
C PRO A 930 -24.80 65.52 -32.67
N ALA A 931 -25.60 65.42 -31.59
CA ALA A 931 -26.45 66.49 -31.05
C ALA A 931 -26.75 66.29 -29.54
N LYS A 932 -27.11 67.36 -28.82
CA LYS A 932 -27.47 67.40 -27.37
C LYS A 932 -29.01 67.24 -27.17
N GLU A 933 -29.63 67.13 -25.98
CA GLU A 933 -29.32 67.61 -24.61
C GLU A 933 -29.99 66.68 -23.51
N PRO A 934 -30.35 67.04 -22.24
CA PRO A 934 -29.78 66.33 -21.08
C PRO A 934 -30.85 65.63 -20.16
N PRO A 935 -30.67 65.36 -18.83
CA PRO A 935 -30.79 63.97 -18.33
C PRO A 935 -31.91 63.71 -17.29
N LYS A 936 -32.33 62.44 -17.12
CA LYS A 936 -33.04 61.96 -15.93
C LYS A 936 -32.71 60.51 -15.52
N GLU A 937 -32.26 60.39 -14.27
CA GLU A 937 -32.35 59.30 -13.26
C GLU A 937 -32.32 57.81 -13.68
N GLU A 938 -31.39 57.08 -13.04
CA GLU A 938 -31.27 55.60 -13.07
C GLU A 938 -32.40 54.89 -12.29
N PRO A 939 -32.78 53.70 -12.74
CA PRO A 939 -32.95 52.54 -11.87
C PRO A 939 -31.71 51.65 -12.00
N LYS A 940 -31.01 51.39 -10.89
CA LYS A 940 -29.86 50.47 -10.89
C LYS A 940 -30.31 49.06 -11.24
N GLN A 941 -29.92 48.57 -12.41
CA GLN A 941 -29.93 47.14 -12.68
C GLN A 941 -28.83 46.47 -11.82
N GLU A 942 -29.17 45.38 -11.15
CA GLU A 942 -28.15 44.53 -10.53
C GLU A 942 -27.21 44.00 -11.61
N ALA A 943 -25.91 43.98 -11.32
CA ALA A 943 -24.95 43.36 -12.22
C ALA A 943 -25.27 41.86 -12.32
N ALA A 944 -25.61 41.40 -13.52
CA ALA A 944 -25.96 40.00 -13.76
C ALA A 944 -24.86 39.07 -13.23
N LYS A 945 -25.24 38.09 -12.40
CA LYS A 945 -24.31 37.09 -11.87
C LYS A 945 -23.53 36.45 -13.04
N PRO A 946 -22.22 36.20 -12.90
CA PRO A 946 -21.47 35.48 -13.93
C PRO A 946 -22.12 34.10 -14.16
N ALA A 947 -22.20 33.68 -15.42
CA ALA A 947 -22.79 32.40 -15.77
C ALA A 947 -22.09 31.23 -15.06
N PRO A 948 -22.83 30.16 -14.68
CA PRO A 948 -22.22 28.97 -14.07
C PRO A 948 -21.19 28.35 -15.01
N THR A 949 -20.01 28.03 -14.46
CA THR A 949 -18.83 27.57 -15.22
C THR A 949 -18.31 26.24 -14.69
N GLY A 950 -17.56 25.51 -15.51
CA GLY A 950 -17.01 24.20 -15.18
C GLY A 950 -17.60 23.06 -16.02
N PRO A 951 -17.16 21.81 -15.79
CA PRO A 951 -17.68 20.63 -16.49
C PRO A 951 -19.16 20.40 -16.15
N ILE A 952 -19.90 19.80 -17.07
CA ILE A 952 -21.29 19.38 -16.84
C ILE A 952 -21.29 18.09 -15.99
N ASN A 953 -22.06 18.08 -14.91
CA ASN A 953 -22.27 16.89 -14.09
C ASN A 953 -22.92 15.78 -14.92
N ARG A 954 -22.23 14.65 -15.08
CA ARG A 954 -22.77 13.47 -15.79
C ARG A 954 -23.88 12.82 -14.95
N LYS A 955 -24.96 12.37 -15.59
CA LYS A 955 -25.98 11.55 -14.91
C LYS A 955 -25.42 10.15 -14.62
N THR A 956 -25.54 9.67 -13.37
CA THR A 956 -24.92 8.40 -12.94
C THR A 956 -25.82 7.56 -12.02
N HIS A 957 -25.55 6.26 -11.94
CA HIS A 957 -26.30 5.33 -11.08
C HIS A 957 -25.88 5.33 -9.59
N PRO A 958 -24.60 5.54 -9.18
CA PRO A 958 -24.19 5.39 -7.78
C PRO A 958 -24.93 6.27 -6.75
N PRO A 959 -25.27 7.56 -7.00
CA PRO A 959 -26.05 8.34 -6.04
C PRO A 959 -27.49 7.84 -5.89
N ARG A 960 -28.06 7.17 -6.92
CA ARG A 960 -29.38 6.52 -6.83
C ARG A 960 -29.33 5.24 -6.02
N LEU A 961 -28.24 4.46 -6.14
CA LEU A 961 -28.02 3.27 -5.30
C LEU A 961 -27.82 3.67 -3.83
N GLY A 962 -27.02 4.71 -3.56
CA GLY A 962 -26.88 5.28 -2.21
C GLY A 962 -28.21 5.78 -1.63
N LEU A 963 -29.02 6.48 -2.45
CA LEU A 963 -30.34 6.95 -2.05
C LEU A 963 -31.34 5.80 -1.81
N ALA A 964 -31.28 4.73 -2.61
CA ALA A 964 -32.10 3.54 -2.41
C ALA A 964 -31.76 2.83 -1.08
N ARG A 965 -30.46 2.68 -0.77
CA ARG A 965 -29.96 2.16 0.52
C ARG A 965 -30.40 3.03 1.70
N ALA A 966 -30.30 4.35 1.56
CA ALA A 966 -30.75 5.30 2.58
C ALA A 966 -32.26 5.16 2.87
N TYR A 967 -33.11 5.13 1.84
CA TYR A 967 -34.55 4.91 2.01
C TYR A 967 -34.90 3.51 2.56
N ARG A 968 -34.16 2.45 2.18
CA ARG A 968 -34.30 1.10 2.74
C ARG A 968 -34.03 1.11 4.26
N ALA A 969 -33.03 1.86 4.70
CA ALA A 969 -32.66 2.00 6.11
C ALA A 969 -33.61 2.91 6.92
N GLU A 970 -34.12 3.99 6.31
CA GLU A 970 -35.19 4.82 6.90
C GLU A 970 -36.52 4.05 7.05
N GLY A 971 -36.73 3.02 6.21
CA GLY A 971 -37.96 2.23 6.16
C GLY A 971 -38.95 2.66 5.08
N ASN A 972 -38.59 3.65 4.24
CA ASN A 972 -39.36 4.06 3.07
C ASN A 972 -39.17 3.04 1.92
N MET A 973 -39.91 1.94 2.01
CA MET A 973 -39.83 0.82 1.07
C MET A 973 -40.33 1.17 -0.34
N GLU A 974 -41.07 2.27 -0.55
CA GLU A 974 -41.58 2.65 -1.87
C GLU A 974 -40.54 3.43 -2.67
N ASP A 975 -39.94 4.49 -2.10
CA ASP A 975 -38.84 5.21 -2.78
C ASP A 975 -37.60 4.32 -2.93
N ALA A 976 -37.29 3.47 -1.94
CA ALA A 976 -36.21 2.49 -2.08
C ALA A 976 -36.39 1.62 -3.34
N LYS A 977 -37.57 0.98 -3.50
CA LYS A 977 -37.91 0.17 -4.68
C LYS A 977 -37.82 0.98 -5.98
N LYS A 978 -38.31 2.22 -5.99
CA LYS A 978 -38.22 3.13 -7.15
C LYS A 978 -36.77 3.39 -7.55
N TYR A 979 -35.89 3.77 -6.62
CA TYR A 979 -34.50 4.07 -6.93
C TYR A 979 -33.66 2.83 -7.30
N TYR A 980 -33.92 1.65 -6.71
CA TYR A 980 -33.33 0.39 -7.19
C TYR A 980 -33.73 0.09 -8.65
N ASN A 981 -35.00 0.29 -9.03
CA ASN A 981 -35.44 0.12 -10.43
C ASN A 981 -34.82 1.18 -11.37
N GLU A 982 -34.63 2.43 -10.94
CA GLU A 982 -33.86 3.42 -11.71
C GLU A 982 -32.41 2.95 -11.96
N VAL A 983 -31.73 2.38 -10.95
CA VAL A 983 -30.37 1.84 -11.11
C VAL A 983 -30.35 0.66 -12.08
N MET A 984 -31.26 -0.32 -11.94
CA MET A 984 -31.36 -1.47 -12.86
C MET A 984 -31.61 -1.06 -14.32
N VAL A 985 -32.29 0.05 -14.57
CA VAL A 985 -32.51 0.60 -15.92
C VAL A 985 -31.30 1.41 -16.43
N MET A 986 -30.54 2.05 -15.54
CA MET A 986 -29.38 2.86 -15.89
C MET A 986 -28.07 2.09 -16.04
N ALA A 987 -27.93 0.95 -15.35
CA ALA A 987 -26.72 0.13 -15.29
C ALA A 987 -27.12 -1.35 -14.99
N PRO A 988 -27.74 -2.07 -15.94
CA PRO A 988 -28.25 -3.43 -15.72
C PRO A 988 -27.15 -4.45 -15.36
N GLU A 989 -25.89 -4.15 -15.67
CA GLU A 989 -24.71 -4.92 -15.28
C GLU A 989 -24.34 -4.83 -13.78
N VAL A 990 -24.89 -3.84 -13.05
CA VAL A 990 -24.59 -3.61 -11.63
C VAL A 990 -25.47 -4.51 -10.76
N HIS A 991 -24.85 -5.54 -10.17
CA HIS A 991 -25.55 -6.61 -9.46
C HIS A 991 -26.24 -6.11 -8.17
N ASP A 992 -25.61 -5.17 -7.44
CA ASP A 992 -26.06 -4.62 -6.14
C ASP A 992 -27.56 -4.32 -6.11
N ALA A 993 -28.06 -3.52 -7.06
CA ALA A 993 -29.44 -3.08 -7.09
C ALA A 993 -30.44 -4.20 -7.39
N CYS A 994 -30.01 -5.23 -8.13
CA CYS A 994 -30.81 -6.42 -8.39
C CYS A 994 -30.87 -7.31 -7.14
N ILE A 995 -29.73 -7.55 -6.49
CA ILE A 995 -29.61 -8.37 -5.29
C ILE A 995 -30.42 -7.76 -4.13
N GLU A 996 -30.16 -6.49 -3.80
CA GLU A 996 -30.80 -5.82 -2.67
C GLU A 996 -32.32 -5.71 -2.82
N LEU A 997 -32.80 -5.41 -4.04
CA LEU A 997 -34.23 -5.34 -4.33
C LEU A 997 -34.88 -6.73 -4.26
N ALA A 998 -34.20 -7.78 -4.74
CA ALA A 998 -34.69 -9.14 -4.64
C ALA A 998 -34.73 -9.63 -3.18
N GLU A 999 -33.72 -9.31 -2.35
CA GLU A 999 -33.72 -9.59 -0.92
C GLU A 999 -34.89 -8.94 -0.18
N MET A 1000 -35.17 -7.66 -0.45
CA MET A 1000 -36.31 -6.94 0.13
C MET A 1000 -37.66 -7.61 -0.21
N LEU A 1001 -37.75 -8.23 -1.40
CA LEU A 1001 -38.93 -8.98 -1.81
C LEU A 1001 -38.92 -10.43 -1.28
N ALA A 1002 -37.77 -11.07 -1.10
CA ALA A 1002 -37.63 -12.51 -0.84
C ALA A 1002 -38.36 -13.04 0.41
N GLN A 1003 -38.74 -12.18 1.36
CA GLN A 1003 -39.59 -12.55 2.51
C GLN A 1003 -41.09 -12.33 2.29
N SER A 1004 -41.48 -11.38 1.45
CA SER A 1004 -42.87 -10.92 1.26
C SER A 1004 -43.49 -11.36 -0.07
N ASP A 1005 -42.69 -11.39 -1.13
CA ASP A 1005 -43.00 -11.91 -2.46
C ASP A 1005 -41.77 -12.64 -3.04
N PRO A 1006 -41.61 -13.95 -2.75
CA PRO A 1006 -40.54 -14.76 -3.31
C PRO A 1006 -40.59 -14.90 -4.83
N LYS A 1007 -41.74 -14.66 -5.48
CA LYS A 1007 -41.87 -14.74 -6.94
C LYS A 1007 -41.42 -13.43 -7.59
N GLY A 1008 -41.82 -12.29 -7.03
CA GLY A 1008 -41.27 -10.98 -7.38
C GLY A 1008 -39.75 -10.91 -7.21
N ALA A 1009 -39.18 -11.53 -6.16
CA ALA A 1009 -37.74 -11.66 -6.00
C ALA A 1009 -37.06 -12.43 -7.16
N VAL A 1010 -37.64 -13.56 -7.58
CA VAL A 1010 -37.19 -14.32 -8.76
C VAL A 1010 -37.39 -13.51 -10.05
N ASP A 1011 -38.47 -12.74 -10.18
CA ASP A 1011 -38.73 -11.86 -11.32
C ASP A 1011 -37.74 -10.67 -11.40
N ILE A 1012 -37.16 -10.25 -10.27
CA ILE A 1012 -36.04 -9.29 -10.23
C ILE A 1012 -34.74 -9.95 -10.67
N TYR A 1013 -34.37 -11.09 -10.09
CA TYR A 1013 -33.16 -11.82 -10.51
C TYR A 1013 -33.19 -12.26 -11.98
N CYS A 1014 -34.35 -12.66 -12.51
CA CYS A 1014 -34.52 -13.02 -13.93
C CYS A 1014 -34.39 -11.84 -14.91
N LYS A 1015 -34.29 -10.59 -14.44
CA LYS A 1015 -33.95 -9.41 -15.29
C LYS A 1015 -32.44 -9.22 -15.45
N PHE A 1016 -31.62 -9.90 -14.66
CA PHE A 1016 -30.18 -9.73 -14.70
C PHE A 1016 -29.58 -10.28 -16.02
N PRO A 1017 -28.69 -9.54 -16.72
CA PRO A 1017 -28.06 -9.98 -17.96
C PRO A 1017 -26.96 -11.02 -17.72
N ILE A 1018 -27.38 -12.30 -17.60
CA ILE A 1018 -26.46 -13.44 -17.43
C ILE A 1018 -25.51 -13.57 -18.63
N SER A 1019 -24.21 -13.75 -18.37
CA SER A 1019 -23.18 -13.94 -19.41
C SER A 1019 -23.36 -15.25 -20.21
N ASP A 1020 -22.85 -15.28 -21.45
CA ASP A 1020 -22.71 -16.51 -22.24
C ASP A 1020 -21.26 -16.68 -22.74
N PRO A 1021 -20.51 -17.71 -22.27
CA PRO A 1021 -20.89 -18.63 -21.19
C PRO A 1021 -21.01 -17.90 -19.83
N PRO A 1022 -21.80 -18.43 -18.87
CA PRO A 1022 -21.92 -17.84 -17.54
C PRO A 1022 -20.59 -17.78 -16.79
N THR A 1023 -20.37 -16.66 -16.08
CA THR A 1023 -19.22 -16.47 -15.19
C THR A 1023 -19.47 -17.05 -13.80
N PHE A 1024 -18.44 -17.01 -12.96
CA PHE A 1024 -18.53 -17.35 -11.53
C PHE A 1024 -19.49 -16.41 -10.77
N ASP A 1025 -19.52 -15.13 -11.17
CA ASP A 1025 -20.29 -14.06 -10.53
C ASP A 1025 -21.79 -14.18 -10.88
N ASP A 1026 -22.11 -14.47 -12.15
CA ASP A 1026 -23.46 -14.90 -12.60
C ASP A 1026 -24.00 -16.06 -11.74
N GLY A 1027 -23.08 -16.95 -11.33
CA GLY A 1027 -23.35 -18.11 -10.50
C GLY A 1027 -24.03 -17.82 -9.16
N TYR A 1028 -23.85 -16.64 -8.56
CA TYR A 1028 -24.56 -16.26 -7.33
C TYR A 1028 -26.06 -16.07 -7.59
N ILE A 1029 -26.39 -15.26 -8.60
CA ILE A 1029 -27.78 -14.95 -8.98
C ILE A 1029 -28.50 -16.23 -9.45
N LEU A 1030 -27.83 -17.08 -10.21
CA LEU A 1030 -28.33 -18.39 -10.61
C LEU A 1030 -28.65 -19.29 -9.41
N GLY A 1031 -27.75 -19.35 -8.41
CA GLY A 1031 -27.96 -20.11 -7.18
C GLY A 1031 -29.13 -19.59 -6.34
N GLU A 1032 -29.29 -18.27 -6.25
CA GLU A 1032 -30.38 -17.63 -5.50
C GLU A 1032 -31.76 -17.83 -6.15
N ILE A 1033 -31.86 -17.77 -7.48
CA ILE A 1033 -33.09 -18.14 -8.19
C ILE A 1033 -33.50 -19.57 -7.84
N VAL A 1034 -32.57 -20.52 -7.93
CA VAL A 1034 -32.82 -21.94 -7.59
C VAL A 1034 -33.23 -22.06 -6.12
N ARG A 1035 -32.53 -21.40 -5.19
CA ARG A 1035 -32.85 -21.42 -3.75
C ARG A 1035 -34.27 -20.94 -3.45
N LEU A 1036 -34.67 -19.80 -4.03
CA LEU A 1036 -36.00 -19.22 -3.83
C LEU A 1036 -37.10 -20.08 -4.45
N MET A 1037 -36.94 -20.54 -5.69
CA MET A 1037 -37.92 -21.38 -6.38
C MET A 1037 -38.10 -22.75 -5.69
N MET A 1038 -37.01 -23.36 -5.22
CA MET A 1038 -37.05 -24.60 -4.45
C MET A 1038 -37.70 -24.44 -3.08
N LYS A 1039 -37.47 -23.30 -2.39
CA LYS A 1039 -38.13 -22.96 -1.11
C LYS A 1039 -39.63 -22.69 -1.30
N ALA A 1040 -40.03 -22.14 -2.44
CA ALA A 1040 -41.42 -21.87 -2.80
C ALA A 1040 -42.13 -23.06 -3.48
N GLU A 1041 -41.56 -24.28 -3.41
CA GLU A 1041 -42.01 -25.52 -4.06
C GLU A 1041 -42.45 -25.35 -5.54
N SER A 1042 -41.89 -24.36 -6.24
CA SER A 1042 -42.34 -23.95 -7.58
C SER A 1042 -41.67 -24.78 -8.67
N TYR A 1043 -41.75 -26.11 -8.52
CA TYR A 1043 -41.01 -27.10 -9.30
C TYR A 1043 -41.42 -27.18 -10.78
N ASP A 1044 -42.64 -26.73 -11.12
CA ASP A 1044 -43.21 -26.80 -12.46
C ASP A 1044 -43.07 -25.47 -13.24
N ASP A 1045 -42.37 -24.48 -12.67
CA ASP A 1045 -41.98 -23.25 -13.37
C ASP A 1045 -40.71 -23.51 -14.21
N THR A 1046 -40.83 -23.35 -15.52
CA THR A 1046 -39.77 -23.59 -16.52
C THR A 1046 -38.43 -22.89 -16.24
N ARG A 1047 -38.44 -21.83 -15.43
CA ARG A 1047 -37.22 -21.11 -15.05
C ARG A 1047 -36.34 -21.92 -14.09
N LEU A 1048 -36.90 -22.86 -13.32
CA LEU A 1048 -36.13 -23.68 -12.38
C LEU A 1048 -35.13 -24.57 -13.13
N ALA A 1049 -35.58 -25.30 -14.15
CA ALA A 1049 -34.73 -26.15 -14.98
C ALA A 1049 -33.56 -25.36 -15.58
N LYS A 1050 -33.87 -24.24 -16.26
CA LYS A 1050 -32.87 -23.37 -16.89
C LYS A 1050 -31.81 -22.89 -15.89
N ASN A 1051 -32.23 -22.37 -14.73
CA ASN A 1051 -31.29 -21.81 -13.75
C ASN A 1051 -30.49 -22.90 -13.03
N MET A 1052 -31.07 -24.08 -12.75
CA MET A 1052 -30.31 -25.23 -12.24
C MET A 1052 -29.24 -25.71 -13.23
N ILE A 1053 -29.55 -25.74 -14.53
CA ILE A 1053 -28.58 -26.10 -15.59
C ILE A 1053 -27.41 -25.11 -15.62
N LEU A 1054 -27.69 -23.80 -15.60
CA LEU A 1054 -26.64 -22.78 -15.65
C LEU A 1054 -25.80 -22.78 -14.36
N TYR A 1055 -26.42 -22.88 -13.18
CA TYR A 1055 -25.72 -22.99 -11.90
C TYR A 1055 -24.81 -24.23 -11.84
N GLY A 1056 -25.31 -25.38 -12.30
CA GLY A 1056 -24.54 -26.62 -12.40
C GLY A 1056 -23.42 -26.60 -13.45
N LYS A 1057 -23.47 -25.70 -14.45
CA LYS A 1057 -22.36 -25.47 -15.39
C LYS A 1057 -21.25 -24.60 -14.80
N VAL A 1058 -21.59 -23.64 -13.92
CA VAL A 1058 -20.61 -22.78 -13.25
C VAL A 1058 -19.86 -23.53 -12.15
N TYR A 1059 -20.56 -24.31 -11.33
CA TYR A 1059 -20.01 -24.95 -10.12
C TYR A 1059 -19.94 -26.48 -10.16
N GLY A 1060 -20.36 -27.11 -11.27
CA GLY A 1060 -20.49 -28.56 -11.37
C GLY A 1060 -21.74 -29.12 -10.69
N LEU A 1061 -21.99 -30.41 -10.86
CA LEU A 1061 -23.19 -31.10 -10.33
C LEU A 1061 -23.26 -31.15 -8.80
N ALA A 1062 -22.13 -31.01 -8.09
CA ALA A 1062 -22.06 -31.16 -6.63
C ALA A 1062 -22.93 -30.13 -5.88
N VAL A 1063 -22.96 -28.87 -6.32
CA VAL A 1063 -23.79 -27.83 -5.67
C VAL A 1063 -25.30 -28.08 -5.82
N LEU A 1064 -25.71 -28.93 -6.77
CA LEU A 1064 -27.10 -29.31 -6.98
C LEU A 1064 -27.54 -30.49 -6.09
N GLU A 1065 -26.64 -31.23 -5.45
CA GLU A 1065 -26.95 -32.51 -4.78
C GLU A 1065 -28.06 -32.36 -3.71
N LYS A 1066 -28.02 -31.27 -2.94
CA LYS A 1066 -29.06 -30.93 -1.96
C LYS A 1066 -30.43 -30.74 -2.60
N TYR A 1067 -30.49 -30.09 -3.76
CA TYR A 1067 -31.73 -29.85 -4.50
C TYR A 1067 -32.21 -31.13 -5.21
N VAL A 1068 -31.31 -31.95 -5.74
CA VAL A 1068 -31.62 -33.25 -6.35
C VAL A 1068 -32.35 -34.15 -5.34
N LYS A 1069 -31.82 -34.30 -4.12
CA LYS A 1069 -32.47 -35.12 -3.06
C LYS A 1069 -33.89 -34.65 -2.72
N ILE A 1070 -34.17 -33.34 -2.77
CA ILE A 1070 -35.51 -32.78 -2.56
C ILE A 1070 -36.44 -33.11 -3.74
N LEU A 1071 -35.95 -32.98 -4.98
CA LEU A 1071 -36.72 -33.28 -6.19
C LEU A 1071 -37.01 -34.78 -6.35
N GLU A 1072 -36.07 -35.65 -5.98
CA GLU A 1072 -36.27 -37.12 -5.92
C GLU A 1072 -37.38 -37.46 -4.92
N ALA A 1073 -37.34 -36.91 -3.70
CA ALA A 1073 -38.39 -37.10 -2.68
C ALA A 1073 -39.76 -36.50 -3.07
N LYS A 1074 -39.80 -35.57 -4.02
CA LYS A 1074 -41.02 -34.97 -4.61
C LYS A 1074 -41.41 -35.60 -5.96
N PHE A 1075 -40.75 -36.68 -6.39
CA PHE A 1075 -40.97 -37.40 -7.66
C PHE A 1075 -40.88 -36.52 -8.93
N LYS A 1076 -40.06 -35.46 -8.90
CA LYS A 1076 -39.88 -34.52 -10.02
C LYS A 1076 -38.86 -35.04 -11.05
N ASN A 1077 -38.99 -36.31 -11.43
CA ASN A 1077 -37.99 -37.06 -12.20
C ASN A 1077 -37.69 -36.43 -13.58
N LYS A 1078 -38.70 -35.89 -14.28
CA LYS A 1078 -38.49 -35.24 -15.59
C LYS A 1078 -37.58 -34.01 -15.51
N LEU A 1079 -37.76 -33.18 -14.47
CA LEU A 1079 -36.90 -32.02 -14.19
C LEU A 1079 -35.47 -32.46 -13.87
N LEU A 1080 -35.31 -33.57 -13.14
CA LEU A 1080 -33.99 -34.14 -12.86
C LEU A 1080 -33.27 -34.65 -14.12
N GLN A 1081 -33.99 -35.32 -15.03
CA GLN A 1081 -33.45 -35.71 -16.33
C GLN A 1081 -32.99 -34.50 -17.16
N GLU A 1082 -33.85 -33.48 -17.29
CA GLU A 1082 -33.57 -32.24 -18.01
C GLU A 1082 -32.35 -31.50 -17.46
N VAL A 1083 -32.29 -31.33 -16.14
CA VAL A 1083 -31.16 -30.65 -15.47
C VAL A 1083 -29.87 -31.43 -15.65
N TYR A 1084 -29.87 -32.75 -15.44
CA TYR A 1084 -28.65 -33.55 -15.49
C TYR A 1084 -28.09 -33.66 -16.92
N ALA A 1085 -28.94 -33.85 -17.93
CA ALA A 1085 -28.53 -33.81 -19.34
C ALA A 1085 -28.03 -32.41 -19.73
N GLY A 1086 -28.76 -31.37 -19.33
CA GLY A 1086 -28.45 -29.97 -19.65
C GLY A 1086 -27.12 -29.49 -19.08
N VAL A 1087 -26.77 -29.85 -17.83
CA VAL A 1087 -25.45 -29.54 -17.23
C VAL A 1087 -24.32 -30.20 -18.03
N ASN A 1088 -24.48 -31.47 -18.40
CA ASN A 1088 -23.51 -32.21 -19.22
C ASN A 1088 -23.51 -31.81 -20.71
N GLY A 1089 -24.35 -30.87 -21.14
CA GLY A 1089 -24.44 -30.43 -22.53
C GLY A 1089 -25.01 -31.47 -23.50
N LYS A 1090 -25.71 -32.49 -22.99
CA LYS A 1090 -26.30 -33.61 -23.74
C LYS A 1090 -27.82 -33.46 -23.90
N SER A 1091 -28.40 -34.21 -24.83
CA SER A 1091 -29.87 -34.38 -24.90
C SER A 1091 -30.35 -35.28 -23.77
N VAL A 1092 -31.63 -35.17 -23.38
CA VAL A 1092 -32.30 -36.15 -22.51
C VAL A 1092 -32.36 -37.54 -23.17
N ASP A 1093 -32.43 -37.60 -24.50
CA ASP A 1093 -32.44 -38.84 -25.30
C ASP A 1093 -31.04 -39.42 -25.57
N ASP A 1094 -29.98 -38.80 -25.06
CA ASP A 1094 -28.60 -39.29 -25.20
C ASP A 1094 -28.44 -40.69 -24.56
N PRO A 1095 -27.78 -41.66 -25.24
CA PRO A 1095 -27.69 -43.03 -24.73
C PRO A 1095 -27.07 -43.18 -23.33
N ASP A 1096 -26.07 -42.37 -23.00
CA ASP A 1096 -25.40 -42.40 -21.70
C ASP A 1096 -26.31 -41.81 -20.62
N MET A 1097 -27.03 -40.73 -20.95
CA MET A 1097 -28.03 -40.11 -20.06
C MET A 1097 -29.20 -41.07 -19.81
N GLN A 1098 -29.72 -41.72 -20.85
CA GLN A 1098 -30.77 -42.74 -20.75
C GLN A 1098 -30.34 -43.95 -19.90
N ALA A 1099 -29.07 -44.37 -19.98
CA ALA A 1099 -28.52 -45.41 -19.11
C ALA A 1099 -28.44 -44.93 -17.64
N PHE A 1100 -27.96 -43.71 -17.41
CA PHE A 1100 -27.89 -43.09 -16.08
C PHE A 1100 -29.28 -42.90 -15.44
N PHE A 1101 -30.29 -42.46 -16.20
CA PHE A 1101 -31.65 -42.27 -15.72
C PHE A 1101 -32.33 -43.59 -15.35
N LYS A 1102 -32.03 -44.69 -16.05
CA LYS A 1102 -32.45 -46.04 -15.63
C LYS A 1102 -31.77 -46.47 -14.33
N PHE A 1103 -30.46 -46.26 -14.20
CA PHE A 1103 -29.71 -46.55 -12.98
C PHE A 1103 -30.23 -45.73 -11.77
N LYS A 1104 -30.67 -44.50 -12.00
CA LYS A 1104 -31.29 -43.62 -10.99
C LYS A 1104 -32.79 -43.85 -10.76
N CYS A 1105 -33.43 -44.78 -11.47
CA CYS A 1105 -34.87 -45.00 -11.42
C CYS A 1105 -35.71 -43.73 -11.70
N TRP A 1106 -35.21 -42.85 -12.58
CA TRP A 1106 -35.89 -41.62 -12.98
C TRP A 1106 -36.80 -41.80 -14.22
N LEU A 1107 -36.74 -42.96 -14.89
CA LEU A 1107 -37.54 -43.33 -16.07
C LEU A 1107 -38.65 -44.32 -15.72
#